data_AF-A0A5N5JQ56-F1
#
_entry.id   AF-A0A5N5JQ56-F1
#
_cell.length_a   1.000
_cell.length_b   1.000
_cell.length_c   1.000
_cell.angle_alpha   90.00
_cell.angle_beta   90.00
_cell.angle_gamma   90.00
#
_symmetry.space_group_name_H-M   'P 1'
#
loop_
_entity.id
_entity.type
_entity.pdbx_description
1 polymer ?
#
loop_
_entity_poly.entity_id
_entity_poly.type
_entity_poly.pdbx_seq_one_letter_code
_entity_poly.pdbx_strand_id
1 'polypeptide(L)'
;MSVFGSQRALHSLGRRSGSRSDVALTNYQPSGNGFGQEYAEDYNYTFSKGSMGGGQGPPLHVIIHQRASILQSQCQEFLHKAEFILQTDADRVRAAAEAEHCMMSARDVIEQLKGLAVDLRNMGQPNESVLMIVEECTEQLRAVHMALGGSLQRKSRGSRGSMGWDEADRNFQDAIAWISQQKRLIETSPWGDEPAVIDQHIMNHNKFHNSIQRSVEVERAQEELRERRDKASLRLLEQEWDSLQKLSFERGAQLHELQSIISEITREIMWVNDREEEELMFDWGNKNIDVYIPKKQESYSRLMSDLEEKEKYLNKLKVKVDNLLASNHPASDKIEAYMETLQTQWSWLLQITKCIHVHLKENAAYSQFFIEANQTYIKLQQHHEVIRKKFICDKTTPLTNLQELLKSLEKEQEHLMAHKQQVQQLVNKSKSIVRLKPRNPEEKSNNPVKVQALCDFRQDQKVICKGDMGILKDNTERSKWLVTGPGGLDMEVPSVCLLVPPPNPLSISLASKNEQYYEALQSVWNQLFINIKSLISWQYCLHDISRINSLTITMLSQMRPEEYRSIIKSLESHYQEYQRNCLGSEMFGDEDKRALESQYSGAQKHYDQLIIQLPAYLGQQEVVVDSAVLQGAKVSSGVNVLSELHALQLKLETMESAFSTHQHIPVGQGAPTQCTSLITSTQAVAKDVGLLRGEFQRLNEQVLTELEGMKDTDKAQFLRIQLNLISQRLDRLGSHSAAYLLRLKALKSLLKAMLQAEDVVKVYEARLTERETTSLDPAEVQEYQSALRVMRSELDQKEGALRSLEEELIKARQCNEQIDQNCHRCDVDLCLYSEHVKQLSDRWKRIQTQINSRYGDLDTYLQQLKHYLNSSSALSAWINDTKSRIEAQITARTDDITFLKKSLTSRRH
;
A
#
# COMPACT_ATOMS: atom_id res chain seq x y z
N MET A 1 24.90 -39.55 30.51
CA MET A 1 25.76 -40.57 29.87
C MET A 1 25.21 -40.84 28.47
N SER A 2 26.03 -41.38 27.56
CA SER A 2 25.91 -41.24 26.09
C SER A 2 26.10 -39.77 25.67
N VAL A 3 27.17 -39.33 24.98
CA VAL A 3 28.18 -39.97 24.10
C VAL A 3 27.66 -40.31 22.70
N PHE A 4 27.54 -39.27 21.88
CA PHE A 4 27.97 -39.16 20.48
C PHE A 4 28.26 -37.65 20.24
N GLY A 5 29.25 -37.22 19.48
CA GLY A 5 30.18 -37.96 18.61
C GLY A 5 30.32 -37.22 17.29
N SER A 6 31.44 -36.52 17.08
CA SER A 6 31.69 -35.64 15.93
C SER A 6 31.37 -36.26 14.56
N GLN A 7 30.55 -35.58 13.77
CA GLN A 7 30.51 -35.68 12.30
C GLN A 7 29.83 -34.44 11.69
N ARG A 8 30.61 -33.36 11.48
CA ARG A 8 30.22 -32.28 10.53
C ARG A 8 30.60 -32.74 9.12
N ALA A 9 29.76 -33.58 8.52
CA ALA A 9 29.89 -33.98 7.12
C ALA A 9 29.08 -33.04 6.22
N LEU A 10 29.76 -32.41 5.25
CA LEU A 10 29.10 -31.70 4.15
C LEU A 10 28.51 -32.73 3.19
N HIS A 11 27.25 -33.11 3.39
CA HIS A 11 26.52 -33.97 2.46
C HIS A 11 25.20 -33.33 2.04
N SER A 12 24.97 -33.35 0.72
CA SER A 12 23.79 -32.80 0.01
C SER A 12 23.58 -31.28 0.08
N LEU A 13 24.41 -30.52 -0.65
CA LEU A 13 23.98 -29.26 -1.25
C LEU A 13 22.94 -29.54 -2.35
N GLY A 14 21.68 -29.75 -1.96
CA GLY A 14 20.57 -29.71 -2.90
C GLY A 14 20.41 -28.30 -3.45
N ARG A 15 20.60 -28.10 -4.76
CA ARG A 15 20.42 -26.81 -5.45
C ARG A 15 19.01 -26.25 -5.20
N ARG A 16 18.85 -25.33 -4.24
CA ARG A 16 17.62 -24.56 -4.04
C ARG A 16 17.64 -23.33 -4.96
N SER A 17 16.77 -23.30 -5.97
CA SER A 17 16.70 -22.19 -6.93
C SER A 17 15.79 -21.06 -6.42
N GLY A 18 16.38 -20.09 -5.71
CA GLY A 18 15.68 -18.97 -5.06
C GLY A 18 15.98 -17.59 -5.66
N SER A 19 14.92 -16.86 -6.05
CA SER A 19 14.86 -15.41 -6.31
C SER A 19 15.93 -14.73 -7.19
N ARG A 20 15.60 -14.47 -8.46
CA ARG A 20 16.15 -13.31 -9.20
C ARG A 20 15.47 -12.04 -8.70
N SER A 21 16.25 -11.00 -8.41
CA SER A 21 15.76 -9.65 -8.13
C SER A 21 15.96 -8.75 -9.35
N ASP A 22 14.86 -8.33 -9.99
CA ASP A 22 14.93 -7.28 -11.01
C ASP A 22 15.20 -5.92 -10.35
N VAL A 23 16.35 -5.33 -10.66
CA VAL A 23 16.70 -3.96 -10.26
C VAL A 23 16.71 -3.09 -11.51
N ALA A 24 15.68 -2.25 -11.66
CA ALA A 24 15.62 -1.27 -12.71
C ALA A 24 16.62 -0.13 -12.44
N LEU A 25 17.62 0.03 -13.32
CA LEU A 25 18.47 1.22 -13.30
C LEU A 25 17.75 2.41 -13.93
N THR A 26 17.60 3.49 -13.17
CA THR A 26 17.20 4.80 -13.67
C THR A 26 18.36 5.49 -14.39
N ASN A 27 18.18 5.78 -15.68
CA ASN A 27 19.12 6.55 -16.47
C ASN A 27 19.17 8.02 -16.02
N TYR A 28 20.38 8.50 -15.71
CA TYR A 28 20.72 9.92 -15.70
C TYR A 28 21.59 10.23 -16.92
N GLN A 29 21.12 11.11 -17.82
CA GLN A 29 21.97 11.77 -18.81
C GLN A 29 22.58 13.04 -18.20
N PRO A 30 23.80 13.39 -18.64
CA PRO A 30 24.05 14.76 -19.08
C PRO A 30 24.51 14.83 -20.54
N SER A 31 24.10 15.87 -21.24
CA SER A 31 24.55 16.21 -22.59
C SER A 31 25.81 17.09 -22.58
N GLY A 32 26.59 17.04 -23.66
CA GLY A 32 27.13 18.27 -24.25
C GLY A 32 28.65 18.41 -24.41
N ASN A 33 29.10 18.28 -25.67
CA ASN A 33 30.26 18.94 -26.31
C ASN A 33 31.68 18.68 -25.75
N GLY A 34 32.74 18.67 -26.57
CA GLY A 34 32.85 18.81 -28.03
C GLY A 34 34.24 19.32 -28.46
N PHE A 35 34.68 18.98 -29.68
CA PHE A 35 35.99 19.27 -30.30
C PHE A 35 37.21 18.53 -29.71
N GLY A 36 38.16 18.00 -30.50
CA GLY A 36 38.20 17.85 -31.96
C GLY A 36 39.59 17.50 -32.52
N GLN A 37 39.59 16.79 -33.67
CA GLN A 37 40.65 16.65 -34.69
C GLN A 37 41.78 15.60 -34.40
N GLU A 38 42.31 14.84 -35.37
CA GLU A 38 42.12 14.83 -36.84
C GLU A 38 42.62 13.55 -37.55
N TYR A 39 42.15 13.31 -38.79
CA TYR A 39 42.66 12.43 -39.89
C TYR A 39 43.07 10.96 -39.59
N ALA A 40 42.64 9.96 -40.36
CA ALA A 40 42.68 9.93 -41.83
C ALA A 40 41.53 9.14 -42.49
N GLU A 41 41.18 9.53 -43.70
CA GLU A 41 40.25 8.83 -44.59
C GLU A 41 40.92 7.62 -45.26
N ASP A 42 40.17 6.56 -45.55
CA ASP A 42 40.23 5.99 -46.89
C ASP A 42 38.90 5.29 -47.29
N TYR A 43 38.68 5.18 -48.59
CA TYR A 43 37.37 4.98 -49.20
C TYR A 43 36.90 3.52 -49.20
N ASN A 44 35.58 3.30 -49.05
CA ASN A 44 34.91 2.38 -49.98
C ASN A 44 33.41 2.63 -50.19
N TYR A 45 32.96 2.29 -51.40
CA TYR A 45 31.71 2.79 -51.99
C TYR A 45 30.43 2.19 -51.39
N THR A 46 29.45 3.06 -51.15
CA THR A 46 28.04 2.69 -51.00
C THR A 46 27.42 2.41 -52.37
N PHE A 47 26.53 1.42 -52.49
CA PHE A 47 25.48 1.46 -53.50
C PHE A 47 24.11 1.37 -52.81
N SER A 48 23.25 2.35 -53.07
CA SER A 48 21.93 2.50 -52.47
C SER A 48 20.84 2.49 -53.54
N LYS A 49 19.64 2.07 -53.10
CA LYS A 49 18.30 2.07 -53.74
C LYS A 49 17.79 0.66 -54.09
N GLY A 50 16.52 0.34 -53.84
CA GLY A 50 15.49 1.15 -53.18
C GLY A 50 14.10 0.49 -53.17
N SER A 51 13.24 1.01 -52.29
CA SER A 51 11.81 0.70 -52.07
C SER A 51 11.05 -0.05 -53.19
N MET A 52 10.43 -1.19 -52.84
CA MET A 52 9.04 -1.59 -53.16
C MET A 52 8.76 -3.02 -52.66
N GLY A 53 7.54 -3.28 -52.18
CA GLY A 53 7.00 -4.63 -52.02
C GLY A 53 7.21 -5.29 -50.64
N GLY A 54 6.12 -5.83 -50.06
CA GLY A 54 6.16 -6.57 -48.81
C GLY A 54 6.69 -8.00 -49.01
N GLY A 55 7.67 -8.38 -48.18
CA GLY A 55 8.18 -9.74 -48.07
C GLY A 55 9.25 -9.76 -46.98
N GLN A 56 9.05 -10.56 -45.92
CA GLN A 56 10.11 -10.77 -44.93
C GLN A 56 11.19 -11.63 -45.59
N GLY A 57 12.33 -11.00 -45.92
CA GLY A 57 13.54 -11.73 -46.29
C GLY A 57 13.99 -12.63 -45.13
N PRO A 58 14.67 -13.75 -45.41
CA PRO A 58 15.15 -14.65 -44.36
C PRO A 58 16.07 -13.89 -43.38
N PRO A 59 16.00 -14.18 -42.07
CA PRO A 59 16.85 -13.54 -41.06
C PRO A 59 18.34 -13.62 -41.39
N LEU A 60 19.12 -12.64 -40.94
CA LEU A 60 20.55 -12.52 -41.25
C LEU A 60 21.36 -13.79 -40.90
N HIS A 61 21.02 -14.48 -39.81
CA HIS A 61 21.65 -15.76 -39.44
C HIS A 61 21.35 -16.87 -40.47
N VAL A 62 20.15 -16.92 -41.06
CA VAL A 62 19.78 -17.89 -42.11
C VAL A 62 20.60 -17.63 -43.37
N ILE A 63 20.80 -16.36 -43.74
CA ILE A 63 21.67 -15.96 -44.87
C ILE A 63 23.12 -16.40 -44.61
N ILE A 64 23.61 -16.28 -43.37
CA ILE A 64 24.96 -16.71 -42.99
C ILE A 64 25.10 -18.24 -43.02
N HIS A 65 24.13 -19.01 -42.50
CA HIS A 65 24.14 -20.48 -42.62
C HIS A 65 24.03 -20.94 -44.09
N GLN A 66 23.23 -20.26 -44.92
CA GLN A 66 23.14 -20.54 -46.35
C GLN A 66 24.49 -20.28 -47.05
N ARG A 67 25.17 -19.17 -46.71
CA ARG A 67 26.51 -18.86 -47.20
C ARG A 67 27.55 -19.89 -46.75
N ALA A 68 27.47 -20.38 -45.51
CA ALA A 68 28.34 -21.44 -45.01
C ALA A 68 28.16 -22.76 -45.80
N SER A 69 26.92 -23.14 -46.14
CA SER A 69 26.66 -24.33 -46.98
C SER A 69 27.21 -24.21 -48.41
N ILE A 70 27.15 -23.01 -49.01
CA ILE A 70 27.77 -22.74 -50.32
C ILE A 70 29.31 -22.86 -50.23
N LEU A 71 29.92 -22.27 -49.18
CA LEU A 71 31.36 -22.35 -48.96
C LEU A 71 31.82 -23.79 -48.65
N GLN A 72 31.02 -24.60 -47.94
CA GLN A 72 31.30 -26.04 -47.76
C GLN A 72 31.43 -26.75 -49.11
N SER A 73 30.47 -26.54 -50.00
CA SER A 73 30.46 -27.16 -51.34
C SER A 73 31.67 -26.74 -52.16
N GLN A 74 32.04 -25.45 -52.13
CA GLN A 74 33.24 -24.93 -52.80
C GLN A 74 34.53 -25.52 -52.21
N CYS A 75 34.62 -25.67 -50.89
CA CYS A 75 35.78 -26.29 -50.25
C CYS A 75 35.94 -27.76 -50.68
N GLN A 76 34.86 -28.53 -50.67
CA GLN A 76 34.83 -29.92 -51.12
C GLN A 76 35.21 -30.05 -52.61
N GLU A 77 34.77 -29.12 -53.47
CA GLU A 77 35.13 -29.10 -54.89
C GLU A 77 36.64 -28.86 -55.10
N PHE A 78 37.24 -27.91 -54.38
CA PHE A 78 38.70 -27.69 -54.43
C PHE A 78 39.50 -28.88 -53.88
N LEU A 79 39.01 -29.52 -52.81
CA LEU A 79 39.66 -30.69 -52.19
C LEU A 79 39.61 -31.92 -53.11
N HIS A 80 38.45 -32.25 -53.69
CA HIS A 80 38.35 -33.32 -54.68
C HIS A 80 39.15 -33.04 -55.94
N LYS A 81 39.24 -31.78 -56.38
CA LYS A 81 40.09 -31.42 -57.53
C LYS A 81 41.57 -31.62 -57.22
N ALA A 82 42.03 -31.24 -56.02
CA ALA A 82 43.39 -31.51 -55.57
C ALA A 82 43.67 -33.03 -55.49
N GLU A 83 42.74 -33.80 -54.92
CA GLU A 83 42.83 -35.27 -54.82
C GLU A 83 42.90 -35.94 -56.20
N PHE A 84 42.05 -35.51 -57.16
CA PHE A 84 42.04 -36.04 -58.52
C PHE A 84 43.35 -35.75 -59.26
N ILE A 85 43.89 -34.52 -59.16
CA ILE A 85 45.17 -34.14 -59.77
C ILE A 85 46.32 -35.01 -59.23
N LEU A 86 46.29 -35.37 -57.94
CA LEU A 86 47.28 -36.26 -57.31
C LEU A 86 47.13 -37.74 -57.72
N GLN A 87 45.98 -38.14 -58.28
CA GLN A 87 45.74 -39.50 -58.77
C GLN A 87 46.06 -39.67 -60.27
N THR A 88 46.12 -38.61 -61.06
CA THR A 88 46.45 -38.66 -62.49
C THR A 88 47.96 -38.72 -62.76
N ASP A 89 48.43 -39.78 -63.43
CA ASP A 89 49.87 -40.05 -63.66
C ASP A 89 50.44 -39.27 -64.87
N ALA A 90 50.35 -37.93 -64.82
CA ALA A 90 50.93 -37.01 -65.81
C ALA A 90 51.78 -35.92 -65.13
N ASP A 91 52.97 -35.69 -65.67
CA ASP A 91 53.97 -34.66 -65.32
C ASP A 91 53.96 -34.16 -63.85
N ARG A 92 54.49 -35.00 -62.95
CA ARG A 92 54.29 -34.91 -61.49
C ARG A 92 54.67 -33.59 -60.83
N VAL A 93 55.65 -32.86 -61.37
CA VAL A 93 56.06 -31.54 -60.84
C VAL A 93 54.97 -30.49 -61.07
N ARG A 94 54.32 -30.55 -62.23
CA ARG A 94 53.22 -29.64 -62.58
C ARG A 94 51.93 -30.03 -61.85
N ALA A 95 51.63 -31.32 -61.77
CA ALA A 95 50.49 -31.82 -60.99
C ALA A 95 50.59 -31.43 -59.51
N ALA A 96 51.78 -31.51 -58.90
CA ALA A 96 51.99 -31.08 -57.51
C ALA A 96 51.68 -29.59 -57.31
N ALA A 97 52.15 -28.70 -58.20
CA ALA A 97 51.88 -27.27 -58.13
C ALA A 97 50.40 -26.91 -58.37
N GLU A 98 49.73 -27.61 -59.30
CA GLU A 98 48.30 -27.40 -59.57
C GLU A 98 47.41 -27.94 -58.42
N ALA A 99 47.81 -29.04 -57.77
CA ALA A 99 47.17 -29.55 -56.55
C ALA A 99 47.42 -28.63 -55.34
N GLU A 100 48.63 -28.09 -55.17
CA GLU A 100 48.95 -27.13 -54.12
C GLU A 100 48.14 -25.83 -54.25
N HIS A 101 47.96 -25.33 -55.48
CA HIS A 101 47.07 -24.19 -55.74
C HIS A 101 45.61 -24.48 -55.34
N CYS A 102 45.08 -25.68 -55.65
CA CYS A 102 43.74 -26.07 -55.22
C CYS A 102 43.62 -26.20 -53.69
N MET A 103 44.65 -26.71 -53.00
CA MET A 103 44.71 -26.76 -51.53
C MET A 103 44.80 -25.37 -50.89
N MET A 104 45.45 -24.40 -51.53
CA MET A 104 45.44 -23.01 -51.08
C MET A 104 44.05 -22.40 -51.17
N SER A 105 43.34 -22.57 -52.30
CA SER A 105 41.95 -22.11 -52.44
C SER A 105 41.01 -22.76 -51.42
N ALA A 106 41.18 -24.05 -51.12
CA ALA A 106 40.43 -24.71 -50.06
C ALA A 106 40.70 -24.10 -48.67
N ARG A 107 41.95 -23.71 -48.38
CA ARG A 107 42.34 -23.05 -47.12
C ARG A 107 41.70 -21.66 -46.98
N ASP A 108 41.65 -20.88 -48.05
CA ASP A 108 41.04 -19.55 -48.06
C ASP A 108 39.50 -19.62 -47.85
N VAL A 109 38.86 -20.67 -48.36
CA VAL A 109 37.43 -20.96 -48.11
C VAL A 109 37.18 -21.40 -46.66
N ILE A 110 38.07 -22.20 -46.08
CA ILE A 110 38.03 -22.59 -44.66
C ILE A 110 38.14 -21.36 -43.75
N GLU A 111 38.99 -20.38 -44.08
CA GLU A 111 39.14 -19.17 -43.26
C GLU A 111 37.88 -18.28 -43.33
N GLN A 112 37.23 -18.19 -44.49
CA GLN A 112 35.92 -17.54 -44.63
C GLN A 112 34.83 -18.24 -43.77
N LEU A 113 34.82 -19.57 -43.73
CA LEU A 113 33.90 -20.35 -42.90
C LEU A 113 34.10 -20.07 -41.39
N LYS A 114 35.36 -19.95 -40.92
CA LYS A 114 35.66 -19.54 -39.54
C LYS A 114 35.14 -18.13 -39.23
N GLY A 115 35.27 -17.19 -40.16
CA GLY A 115 34.71 -15.84 -40.04
C GLY A 115 33.20 -15.88 -39.77
N LEU A 116 32.45 -16.64 -40.58
CA LEU A 116 31.00 -16.81 -40.39
C LEU A 116 30.63 -17.47 -39.04
N ALA A 117 31.46 -18.40 -38.53
CA ALA A 117 31.25 -18.99 -37.21
C ALA A 117 31.48 -17.98 -36.06
N VAL A 118 32.38 -17.00 -36.23
CA VAL A 118 32.59 -15.90 -35.29
C VAL A 118 31.43 -14.89 -35.36
N ASP A 119 30.93 -14.57 -36.56
CA ASP A 119 29.78 -13.68 -36.73
C ASP A 119 28.52 -14.22 -36.06
N LEU A 120 28.24 -15.52 -36.22
CA LEU A 120 27.12 -16.19 -35.52
C LEU A 120 27.26 -16.13 -34.00
N ARG A 121 28.47 -16.38 -33.46
CA ARG A 121 28.75 -16.29 -32.02
C ARG A 121 28.54 -14.88 -31.49
N ASN A 122 28.99 -13.86 -32.22
CA ASN A 122 28.84 -12.45 -31.85
C ASN A 122 27.37 -11.98 -31.86
N MET A 123 26.50 -12.63 -32.65
CA MET A 123 25.04 -12.43 -32.64
C MET A 123 24.29 -13.31 -31.62
N GLY A 124 25.01 -14.08 -30.78
CA GLY A 124 24.40 -15.01 -29.82
C GLY A 124 23.59 -16.14 -30.46
N GLN A 125 23.94 -16.53 -31.69
CA GLN A 125 23.30 -17.63 -32.43
C GLN A 125 24.15 -18.91 -32.34
N PRO A 126 23.54 -20.11 -32.41
CA PRO A 126 24.27 -21.37 -32.48
C PRO A 126 25.22 -21.41 -33.69
N ASN A 127 26.46 -21.84 -33.50
CA ASN A 127 27.50 -21.86 -34.54
C ASN A 127 28.14 -23.24 -34.73
N GLU A 128 27.73 -24.24 -33.96
CA GLU A 128 28.27 -25.60 -33.93
C GLU A 128 28.19 -26.27 -35.31
N SER A 129 27.13 -26.00 -36.07
CA SER A 129 26.96 -26.52 -37.44
C SER A 129 28.02 -25.99 -38.40
N VAL A 130 28.47 -24.75 -38.27
CA VAL A 130 29.53 -24.16 -39.10
C VAL A 130 30.91 -24.60 -38.62
N LEU A 131 31.10 -24.79 -37.30
CA LEU A 131 32.34 -25.34 -36.74
C LEU A 131 32.57 -26.79 -37.18
N MET A 132 31.53 -27.65 -37.16
CA MET A 132 31.60 -29.02 -37.71
C MET A 132 32.03 -29.05 -39.18
N ILE A 133 31.53 -28.10 -40.00
CA ILE A 133 31.91 -27.96 -41.42
C ILE A 133 33.39 -27.57 -41.55
N VAL A 134 33.87 -26.64 -40.72
CA VAL A 134 35.29 -26.24 -40.67
C VAL A 134 36.16 -27.43 -40.27
N GLU A 135 35.78 -28.18 -39.25
CA GLU A 135 36.51 -29.38 -38.80
C GLU A 135 36.61 -30.42 -39.93
N GLU A 136 35.49 -30.80 -40.55
CA GLU A 136 35.46 -31.75 -41.67
C GLU A 136 36.36 -31.29 -42.85
N CYS A 137 36.25 -30.03 -43.26
CA CYS A 137 37.06 -29.48 -44.35
C CYS A 137 38.56 -29.43 -44.00
N THR A 138 38.91 -29.12 -42.74
CA THR A 138 40.32 -29.12 -42.29
C THR A 138 40.90 -30.52 -42.18
N GLU A 139 40.10 -31.52 -41.82
CA GLU A 139 40.54 -32.92 -41.79
C GLU A 139 40.75 -33.48 -43.20
N GLN A 140 39.84 -33.20 -44.13
CA GLN A 140 40.00 -33.55 -45.55
C GLN A 140 41.22 -32.85 -46.17
N LEU A 141 41.42 -31.55 -45.91
CA LEU A 141 42.63 -30.83 -46.34
C LEU A 141 43.91 -31.46 -45.77
N ARG A 142 43.89 -31.90 -44.50
CA ARG A 142 45.02 -32.61 -43.87
C ARG A 142 45.26 -33.97 -44.54
N ALA A 143 44.23 -34.70 -44.92
CA ALA A 143 44.35 -35.98 -45.63
C ALA A 143 44.96 -35.82 -47.03
N VAL A 144 44.50 -34.83 -47.83
CA VAL A 144 45.08 -34.51 -49.15
C VAL A 144 46.54 -34.05 -49.02
N HIS A 145 46.86 -33.23 -48.01
CA HIS A 145 48.23 -32.80 -47.74
C HIS A 145 49.15 -33.98 -47.34
N MET A 146 48.63 -34.95 -46.58
CA MET A 146 49.34 -36.19 -46.26
C MET A 146 49.52 -37.09 -47.49
N ALA A 147 48.57 -37.10 -48.44
CA ALA A 147 48.72 -37.83 -49.71
C ALA A 147 49.83 -37.23 -50.59
N LEU A 148 49.95 -35.89 -50.65
CA LEU A 148 51.07 -35.20 -51.30
C LEU A 148 52.41 -35.60 -50.66
N GLY A 149 52.52 -35.50 -49.33
CA GLY A 149 53.74 -35.84 -48.59
C GLY A 149 54.13 -37.33 -48.64
N GLY A 150 53.14 -38.22 -48.61
CA GLY A 150 53.35 -39.68 -48.64
C GLY A 150 53.92 -40.21 -49.96
N SER A 151 53.80 -39.45 -51.06
CA SER A 151 54.32 -39.85 -52.37
C SER A 151 55.84 -39.62 -52.55
N LEU A 152 56.46 -38.79 -51.71
CA LEU A 152 57.88 -38.43 -51.79
C LEU A 152 58.83 -39.35 -50.99
N GLN A 153 58.32 -40.35 -50.27
CA GLN A 153 59.15 -41.27 -49.48
C GLN A 153 58.94 -42.75 -49.85
N ARG A 154 59.64 -43.23 -50.90
CA ARG A 154 59.93 -44.68 -51.01
C ARG A 154 61.27 -45.04 -51.67
N LYS A 155 62.24 -45.33 -50.77
CA LYS A 155 63.50 -46.08 -50.98
C LYS A 155 64.63 -45.40 -51.76
N SER A 156 65.64 -44.95 -51.01
CA SER A 156 66.96 -45.59 -51.15
C SER A 156 67.14 -46.55 -49.98
N ARG A 157 67.48 -47.81 -50.25
CA ARG A 157 67.80 -48.81 -49.22
C ARG A 157 69.15 -49.42 -49.58
N GLY A 158 70.22 -48.87 -49.00
CA GLY A 158 71.58 -49.31 -49.32
C GLY A 158 72.67 -48.49 -48.65
N SER A 159 72.97 -48.76 -47.38
CA SER A 159 74.33 -49.12 -46.95
C SER A 159 74.32 -49.54 -45.47
N ARG A 160 75.41 -50.17 -45.03
CA ARG A 160 75.54 -50.87 -43.74
C ARG A 160 76.58 -50.16 -42.88
N GLY A 161 76.15 -49.56 -41.77
CA GLY A 161 77.02 -49.16 -40.65
C GLY A 161 77.22 -47.66 -40.42
N SER A 162 76.71 -47.17 -39.28
CA SER A 162 77.33 -46.13 -38.43
C SER A 162 76.50 -46.00 -37.14
N MET A 163 76.86 -46.78 -36.12
CA MET A 163 76.01 -47.06 -34.95
C MET A 163 76.27 -46.07 -33.80
N GLY A 164 75.98 -44.78 -34.02
CA GLY A 164 76.17 -43.74 -33.00
C GLY A 164 75.40 -42.43 -33.21
N TRP A 165 74.75 -42.22 -34.36
CA TRP A 165 74.02 -40.98 -34.62
C TRP A 165 72.53 -41.08 -34.26
N ASP A 166 71.88 -42.23 -34.49
CA ASP A 166 70.44 -42.50 -34.22
C ASP A 166 70.03 -42.39 -32.74
N GLU A 167 70.90 -42.75 -31.79
CA GLU A 167 70.48 -42.92 -30.38
C GLU A 167 70.21 -41.60 -29.65
N ALA A 168 70.94 -40.52 -29.92
CA ALA A 168 70.67 -39.23 -29.27
C ALA A 168 69.55 -38.43 -29.96
N ASP A 169 69.30 -38.66 -31.25
CA ASP A 169 68.11 -38.10 -31.91
C ASP A 169 66.84 -38.72 -31.31
N ARG A 170 66.88 -40.02 -31.00
CA ARG A 170 65.89 -40.68 -30.16
C ARG A 170 65.82 -40.08 -28.74
N ASN A 171 66.93 -39.88 -28.04
CA ASN A 171 66.88 -39.36 -26.67
C ASN A 171 66.31 -37.93 -26.58
N PHE A 172 66.58 -37.07 -27.57
CA PHE A 172 65.92 -35.77 -27.71
C PHE A 172 64.42 -35.90 -27.99
N GLN A 173 64.02 -36.77 -28.93
CA GLN A 173 62.61 -37.03 -29.23
C GLN A 173 61.85 -37.60 -28.02
N ASP A 174 62.46 -38.53 -27.27
CA ASP A 174 61.92 -39.10 -26.03
C ASP A 174 61.73 -38.02 -24.95
N ALA A 175 62.68 -37.08 -24.80
CA ALA A 175 62.57 -35.97 -23.87
C ALA A 175 61.43 -34.99 -24.26
N ILE A 176 61.30 -34.65 -25.55
CA ILE A 176 60.19 -33.80 -26.04
C ILE A 176 58.83 -34.51 -25.89
N ALA A 177 58.76 -35.82 -26.15
CA ALA A 177 57.56 -36.63 -25.95
C ALA A 177 57.18 -36.71 -24.47
N TRP A 178 58.16 -36.90 -23.58
CA TRP A 178 57.97 -36.87 -22.12
C TRP A 178 57.48 -35.51 -21.65
N ILE A 179 58.10 -34.40 -22.11
CA ILE A 179 57.65 -33.03 -21.78
C ILE A 179 56.19 -32.83 -22.22
N SER A 180 55.86 -33.24 -23.43
CA SER A 180 54.50 -33.16 -23.98
C SER A 180 53.50 -33.99 -23.17
N GLN A 181 53.90 -35.16 -22.68
CA GLN A 181 53.10 -35.99 -21.79
C GLN A 181 52.86 -35.30 -20.43
N GLN A 182 53.88 -34.69 -19.82
CA GLN A 182 53.71 -33.98 -18.56
C GLN A 182 52.81 -32.74 -18.71
N LYS A 183 52.97 -31.96 -19.80
CA LYS A 183 52.07 -30.85 -20.13
C LYS A 183 50.61 -31.31 -20.21
N ARG A 184 50.35 -32.39 -20.97
CA ARG A 184 49.01 -32.99 -21.10
C ARG A 184 48.43 -33.45 -19.75
N LEU A 185 49.24 -34.00 -18.85
CA LEU A 185 48.79 -34.40 -17.51
C LEU A 185 48.39 -33.20 -16.64
N ILE A 186 49.05 -32.05 -16.80
CA ILE A 186 48.67 -30.79 -16.12
C ILE A 186 47.34 -30.27 -16.69
N GLU A 187 47.25 -30.15 -18.01
CA GLU A 187 46.09 -29.60 -18.73
C GLU A 187 44.81 -30.41 -18.54
N THR A 188 44.93 -31.74 -18.49
CA THR A 188 43.79 -32.67 -18.30
C THR A 188 43.46 -32.95 -16.83
N SER A 189 44.20 -32.36 -15.87
CA SER A 189 43.95 -32.57 -14.44
C SER A 189 42.68 -31.85 -13.98
N PRO A 190 41.67 -32.56 -13.44
CA PRO A 190 40.42 -31.94 -13.02
C PRO A 190 40.62 -30.98 -11.85
N TRP A 191 39.75 -29.99 -11.75
CA TRP A 191 39.66 -29.10 -10.58
C TRP A 191 38.83 -29.76 -9.48
N GLY A 192 39.13 -29.42 -8.23
CA GLY A 192 38.44 -29.97 -7.07
C GLY A 192 37.19 -29.16 -6.73
N ASP A 193 36.09 -29.87 -6.44
CA ASP A 193 34.79 -29.26 -6.12
C ASP A 193 34.58 -29.01 -4.62
N GLU A 194 35.43 -29.61 -3.76
CA GLU A 194 35.37 -29.49 -2.31
C GLU A 194 36.72 -29.02 -1.74
N PRO A 195 36.76 -28.23 -0.65
CA PRO A 195 38.01 -27.75 -0.04
C PRO A 195 39.04 -28.85 0.24
N ALA A 196 38.60 -29.98 0.79
CA ALA A 196 39.49 -31.11 1.10
C ALA A 196 40.07 -31.79 -0.16
N VAL A 197 39.34 -31.79 -1.27
CA VAL A 197 39.81 -32.30 -2.56
C VAL A 197 40.82 -31.33 -3.17
N ILE A 198 40.60 -30.02 -3.05
CA ILE A 198 41.54 -28.98 -3.50
C ILE A 198 42.85 -29.07 -2.71
N ASP A 199 42.79 -29.24 -1.38
CA ASP A 199 43.97 -29.48 -0.54
C ASP A 199 44.76 -30.72 -0.99
N GLN A 200 44.05 -31.81 -1.28
CA GLN A 200 44.66 -33.05 -1.80
C GLN A 200 45.28 -32.85 -3.21
N HIS A 201 44.64 -32.05 -4.07
CA HIS A 201 45.17 -31.68 -5.39
C HIS A 201 46.43 -30.82 -5.27
N ILE A 202 46.48 -29.86 -4.33
CA ILE A 202 47.70 -29.09 -4.01
C ILE A 202 48.82 -30.04 -3.57
N MET A 203 48.55 -30.96 -2.62
CA MET A 203 49.57 -31.90 -2.14
C MET A 203 50.08 -32.84 -3.25
N ASN A 204 49.20 -33.28 -4.15
CA ASN A 204 49.55 -34.14 -5.27
C ASN A 204 50.35 -33.36 -6.33
N HIS A 205 49.90 -32.16 -6.68
CA HIS A 205 50.59 -31.29 -7.65
C HIS A 205 51.97 -30.86 -7.14
N ASN A 206 52.14 -30.57 -5.85
CA ASN A 206 53.45 -30.26 -5.28
C ASN A 206 54.43 -31.44 -5.37
N LYS A 207 53.97 -32.68 -5.20
CA LYS A 207 54.80 -33.89 -5.43
C LYS A 207 55.14 -34.04 -6.92
N PHE A 208 54.17 -33.83 -7.79
CA PHE A 208 54.32 -33.93 -9.24
C PHE A 208 55.29 -32.86 -9.80
N HIS A 209 55.14 -31.60 -9.39
CA HIS A 209 56.05 -30.50 -9.70
C HIS A 209 57.48 -30.84 -9.27
N ASN A 210 57.69 -31.32 -8.03
CA ASN A 210 59.01 -31.75 -7.55
C ASN A 210 59.60 -32.93 -8.36
N SER A 211 58.77 -33.79 -8.95
CA SER A 211 59.23 -34.84 -9.85
C SER A 211 59.62 -34.32 -11.24
N ILE A 212 58.92 -33.28 -11.74
CA ILE A 212 59.31 -32.59 -12.97
C ILE A 212 60.70 -31.97 -12.79
N GLN A 213 61.01 -31.33 -11.65
CA GLN A 213 62.32 -30.71 -11.39
C GLN A 213 63.54 -31.65 -11.43
N ARG A 214 63.35 -32.97 -11.59
CA ARG A 214 64.41 -34.01 -11.54
C ARG A 214 64.27 -35.01 -12.70
N SER A 215 63.88 -34.55 -13.89
CA SER A 215 63.71 -35.42 -15.06
C SER A 215 65.05 -35.90 -15.61
N VAL A 216 65.31 -37.19 -15.44
CA VAL A 216 66.47 -37.89 -16.00
C VAL A 216 66.43 -37.89 -17.53
N GLU A 217 65.23 -37.90 -18.12
CA GLU A 217 65.02 -37.83 -19.57
C GLU A 217 65.55 -36.52 -20.15
N VAL A 218 65.22 -35.39 -19.52
CA VAL A 218 65.64 -34.05 -19.95
C VAL A 218 67.11 -33.78 -19.60
N GLU A 219 67.57 -34.14 -18.40
CA GLU A 219 68.99 -34.02 -18.02
C GLU A 219 69.91 -34.77 -18.99
N ARG A 220 69.56 -36.02 -19.34
CA ARG A 220 70.31 -36.84 -20.31
C ARG A 220 70.34 -36.22 -21.70
N ALA A 221 69.19 -35.77 -22.22
CA ALA A 221 69.11 -35.14 -23.53
C ALA A 221 69.87 -33.80 -23.59
N GLN A 222 69.88 -33.02 -22.51
CA GLN A 222 70.66 -31.78 -22.42
C GLN A 222 72.16 -32.04 -22.50
N GLU A 223 72.68 -33.03 -21.77
CA GLU A 223 74.12 -33.34 -21.77
C GLU A 223 74.59 -33.86 -23.14
N GLU A 224 73.86 -34.80 -23.74
CA GLU A 224 74.18 -35.35 -25.08
C GLU A 224 74.17 -34.27 -26.18
N LEU A 225 73.24 -33.31 -26.12
CA LEU A 225 73.19 -32.19 -27.07
C LEU A 225 74.32 -31.17 -26.84
N ARG A 226 74.78 -30.99 -25.60
CA ARG A 226 75.96 -30.17 -25.26
C ARG A 226 77.25 -30.79 -25.79
N GLU A 227 77.45 -32.09 -25.60
CA GLU A 227 78.60 -32.82 -26.16
C GLU A 227 78.64 -32.71 -27.69
N ARG A 228 77.49 -32.89 -28.35
CA ARG A 228 77.34 -32.78 -29.82
C ARG A 228 77.43 -31.36 -30.37
N ARG A 229 77.39 -30.34 -29.51
CA ARG A 229 77.33 -28.91 -29.85
C ARG A 229 76.13 -28.51 -30.73
N ASP A 230 75.04 -29.28 -30.69
CA ASP A 230 73.80 -28.91 -31.39
C ASP A 230 73.04 -27.83 -30.60
N LYS A 231 73.36 -26.59 -30.92
CA LYS A 231 72.75 -25.40 -30.30
C LYS A 231 71.30 -25.16 -30.73
N ALA A 232 70.80 -25.80 -31.78
CA ALA A 232 69.43 -25.60 -32.24
C ALA A 232 68.47 -26.48 -31.45
N SER A 233 68.74 -27.79 -31.41
CA SER A 233 67.92 -28.76 -30.66
C SER A 233 67.99 -28.51 -29.15
N LEU A 234 69.16 -28.11 -28.62
CA LEU A 234 69.31 -27.75 -27.19
C LEU A 234 68.41 -26.56 -26.81
N ARG A 235 68.36 -25.51 -27.63
CA ARG A 235 67.48 -24.34 -27.38
C ARG A 235 66.01 -24.70 -27.45
N LEU A 236 65.61 -25.59 -28.35
CA LEU A 236 64.24 -26.07 -28.46
C LEU A 236 63.84 -26.91 -27.23
N LEU A 237 64.75 -27.76 -26.74
CA LEU A 237 64.57 -28.50 -25.49
C LEU A 237 64.45 -27.58 -24.28
N GLU A 238 65.33 -26.57 -24.16
CA GLU A 238 65.30 -25.55 -23.12
C GLU A 238 63.98 -24.76 -23.16
N GLN A 239 63.51 -24.34 -24.34
CA GLN A 239 62.23 -23.64 -24.51
C GLN A 239 61.02 -24.49 -24.13
N GLU A 240 60.98 -25.76 -24.55
CA GLU A 240 59.87 -26.68 -24.22
C GLU A 240 59.84 -27.05 -22.74
N TRP A 241 61.03 -27.17 -22.13
CA TRP A 241 61.20 -27.35 -20.69
C TRP A 241 60.74 -26.14 -19.89
N ASP A 242 61.20 -24.93 -20.22
CA ASP A 242 60.78 -23.68 -19.58
C ASP A 242 59.26 -23.48 -19.68
N SER A 243 58.68 -23.88 -20.82
CA SER A 243 57.23 -23.89 -21.02
C SER A 243 56.50 -24.88 -20.09
N LEU A 244 57.00 -26.11 -19.90
CA LEU A 244 56.46 -27.07 -18.93
C LEU A 244 56.62 -26.56 -17.48
N GLN A 245 57.78 -25.99 -17.15
CA GLN A 245 58.07 -25.41 -15.84
C GLN A 245 57.09 -24.29 -15.50
N LYS A 246 56.85 -23.38 -16.46
CA LYS A 246 55.87 -22.31 -16.34
C LYS A 246 54.45 -22.85 -16.14
N LEU A 247 53.98 -23.78 -16.97
CA LEU A 247 52.66 -24.42 -16.83
C LEU A 247 52.49 -25.12 -15.47
N SER A 248 53.53 -25.78 -14.99
CA SER A 248 53.53 -26.48 -13.70
C SER A 248 53.48 -25.50 -12.52
N PHE A 249 54.21 -24.37 -12.60
CA PHE A 249 54.12 -23.30 -11.61
C PHE A 249 52.74 -22.62 -11.62
N GLU A 250 52.22 -22.28 -12.80
CA GLU A 250 50.91 -21.64 -12.99
C GLU A 250 49.77 -22.52 -12.43
N ARG A 251 49.77 -23.83 -12.70
CA ARG A 251 48.81 -24.78 -12.10
C ARG A 251 48.88 -24.80 -10.58
N GLY A 252 50.09 -24.72 -10.01
CA GLY A 252 50.29 -24.66 -8.56
C GLY A 252 49.73 -23.38 -7.94
N ALA A 253 50.00 -22.23 -8.58
CA ALA A 253 49.47 -20.93 -8.16
C ALA A 253 47.93 -20.88 -8.23
N GLN A 254 47.35 -21.33 -9.34
CA GLN A 254 45.90 -21.43 -9.54
C GLN A 254 45.21 -22.35 -8.51
N LEU A 255 45.82 -23.50 -8.17
CA LEU A 255 45.28 -24.38 -7.13
C LEU A 255 45.24 -23.69 -5.75
N HIS A 256 46.26 -22.91 -5.39
CA HIS A 256 46.28 -22.12 -4.16
C HIS A 256 45.31 -20.93 -4.18
N GLU A 257 45.15 -20.28 -5.34
CA GLU A 257 44.18 -19.18 -5.54
C GLU A 257 42.73 -19.69 -5.39
N LEU A 258 42.43 -20.84 -6.00
CA LEU A 258 41.16 -21.56 -5.85
C LEU A 258 40.88 -21.96 -4.39
N GLN A 259 41.88 -22.52 -3.70
CA GLN A 259 41.80 -22.87 -2.29
C GLN A 259 41.47 -21.65 -1.42
N SER A 260 42.18 -20.52 -1.65
CA SER A 260 41.96 -19.27 -0.91
C SER A 260 40.55 -18.73 -1.11
N ILE A 261 40.09 -18.61 -2.37
CA ILE A 261 38.79 -18.00 -2.64
C ILE A 261 37.62 -18.88 -2.18
N ILE A 262 37.68 -20.20 -2.38
CA ILE A 262 36.63 -21.11 -1.91
C ILE A 262 36.61 -21.18 -0.38
N SER A 263 37.75 -21.13 0.30
CA SER A 263 37.80 -21.07 1.77
C SER A 263 37.21 -19.77 2.33
N GLU A 264 37.46 -18.64 1.66
CA GLU A 264 36.84 -17.36 2.01
C GLU A 264 35.32 -17.38 1.80
N ILE A 265 34.83 -17.80 0.62
CA ILE A 265 33.39 -17.92 0.34
C ILE A 265 32.70 -18.88 1.32
N THR A 266 33.29 -20.06 1.57
CA THR A 266 32.71 -21.08 2.46
C THR A 266 32.56 -20.56 3.90
N ARG A 267 33.54 -19.81 4.40
CA ARG A 267 33.46 -19.19 5.74
C ARG A 267 32.32 -18.17 5.84
N GLU A 268 32.09 -17.38 4.80
CA GLU A 268 30.96 -16.43 4.81
C GLU A 268 29.61 -17.13 4.64
N ILE A 269 29.53 -18.23 3.86
CA ILE A 269 28.33 -19.10 3.83
C ILE A 269 28.03 -19.64 5.23
N MET A 270 29.04 -20.13 5.96
CA MET A 270 28.87 -20.59 7.34
C MET A 270 28.36 -19.47 8.25
N TRP A 271 28.91 -18.26 8.14
CA TRP A 271 28.44 -17.11 8.94
C TRP A 271 26.98 -16.77 8.65
N VAL A 272 26.54 -16.79 7.38
CA VAL A 272 25.14 -16.54 7.01
C VAL A 272 24.23 -17.63 7.57
N ASN A 273 24.61 -18.91 7.43
CA ASN A 273 23.84 -20.05 7.93
C ASN A 273 23.71 -20.04 9.47
N ASP A 274 24.79 -19.69 10.20
CA ASP A 274 24.76 -19.59 11.66
C ASP A 274 23.77 -18.49 12.14
N ARG A 275 23.64 -17.39 11.38
CA ARG A 275 22.66 -16.31 11.65
C ARG A 275 21.23 -16.67 11.21
N GLU A 276 21.07 -17.42 10.12
CA GLU A 276 19.78 -17.98 9.74
C GLU A 276 19.23 -18.89 10.85
N GLU A 277 20.03 -19.85 11.34
CA GLU A 277 19.60 -20.82 12.35
C GLU A 277 19.18 -20.16 13.67
N GLU A 278 19.90 -19.12 14.12
CA GLU A 278 19.53 -18.32 15.30
C GLU A 278 18.12 -17.70 15.16
N GLU A 279 17.80 -17.19 13.97
CA GLU A 279 16.51 -16.52 13.70
C GLU A 279 15.37 -17.50 13.39
N LEU A 280 15.66 -18.64 12.76
CA LEU A 280 14.71 -19.72 12.53
C LEU A 280 14.21 -20.37 13.83
N MET A 281 15.07 -20.43 14.84
CA MET A 281 14.78 -21.06 16.13
C MET A 281 14.10 -20.13 17.14
N PHE A 282 13.88 -18.86 16.82
CA PHE A 282 13.29 -17.88 17.73
C PHE A 282 11.77 -18.07 17.95
N ASP A 283 11.34 -18.06 19.21
CA ASP A 283 9.93 -18.23 19.60
C ASP A 283 9.14 -16.90 19.52
N TRP A 284 8.33 -16.77 18.46
CA TRP A 284 7.40 -15.65 18.25
C TRP A 284 6.02 -15.84 18.93
N GLY A 285 5.87 -16.82 19.82
CA GLY A 285 4.65 -17.09 20.58
C GLY A 285 4.26 -15.99 21.59
N ASN A 286 3.14 -16.17 22.29
CA ASN A 286 2.62 -15.15 23.23
C ASN A 286 3.26 -15.21 24.64
N LYS A 287 4.11 -16.19 24.93
CA LYS A 287 4.70 -16.38 26.27
C LYS A 287 5.76 -15.31 26.52
N ASN A 288 5.67 -14.59 27.65
CA ASN A 288 6.64 -13.55 28.06
C ASN A 288 6.85 -12.40 27.04
N ILE A 289 5.83 -12.06 26.26
CA ILE A 289 5.90 -11.08 25.15
C ILE A 289 6.45 -9.72 25.58
N ASP A 290 6.02 -9.21 26.73
CA ASP A 290 6.45 -7.90 27.26
C ASP A 290 7.95 -7.88 27.65
N VAL A 291 8.56 -9.05 27.81
CA VAL A 291 9.99 -9.21 28.16
C VAL A 291 10.85 -9.49 26.94
N TYR A 292 10.37 -10.30 25.99
CA TYR A 292 11.19 -10.68 24.83
C TYR A 292 11.15 -9.62 23.72
N ILE A 293 10.04 -8.90 23.50
CA ILE A 293 9.94 -7.94 22.39
C ILE A 293 10.99 -6.82 22.47
N PRO A 294 11.21 -6.14 23.62
CA PRO A 294 12.26 -5.12 23.72
C PRO A 294 13.67 -5.69 23.48
N LYS A 295 13.94 -6.89 23.99
CA LYS A 295 15.24 -7.58 23.81
C LYS A 295 15.47 -7.99 22.36
N LYS A 296 14.44 -8.52 21.69
CA LYS A 296 14.53 -8.94 20.29
C LYS A 296 14.59 -7.74 19.34
N GLN A 297 13.95 -6.62 19.68
CA GLN A 297 14.11 -5.36 18.96
C GLN A 297 15.56 -4.85 19.01
N GLU A 298 16.21 -4.94 20.16
CA GLU A 298 17.63 -4.56 20.31
C GLU A 298 18.57 -5.55 19.59
N SER A 299 18.34 -6.87 19.73
CA SER A 299 19.04 -7.93 18.98
C SER A 299 18.91 -7.75 17.47
N TYR A 300 17.71 -7.43 16.97
CA TYR A 300 17.47 -7.14 15.55
C TYR A 300 18.23 -5.90 15.08
N SER A 301 18.27 -4.82 15.87
CA SER A 301 19.07 -3.63 15.53
C SER A 301 20.57 -3.95 15.43
N ARG A 302 21.10 -4.82 16.31
CA ARG A 302 22.48 -5.33 16.21
C ARG A 302 22.67 -6.16 14.94
N LEU A 303 21.76 -7.11 14.65
CA LEU A 303 21.81 -7.93 13.45
C LEU A 303 21.81 -7.08 12.16
N MET A 304 21.00 -6.03 12.09
CA MET A 304 21.01 -5.12 10.95
C MET A 304 22.36 -4.39 10.79
N SER A 305 22.96 -3.93 11.89
CA SER A 305 24.31 -3.33 11.86
C SER A 305 25.38 -4.32 11.40
N ASP A 306 25.35 -5.56 11.90
CA ASP A 306 26.26 -6.63 11.48
C ASP A 306 26.11 -6.94 9.98
N LEU A 307 24.86 -6.94 9.46
CA LEU A 307 24.57 -7.17 8.04
C LEU A 307 25.08 -6.01 7.16
N GLU A 308 24.90 -4.76 7.57
CA GLU A 308 25.45 -3.59 6.85
C GLU A 308 27.00 -3.57 6.80
N GLU A 309 27.67 -4.09 7.83
CA GLU A 309 29.11 -4.30 7.79
C GLU A 309 29.49 -5.49 6.89
N LYS A 310 28.78 -6.61 7.01
CA LYS A 310 29.02 -7.80 6.19
C LYS A 310 28.78 -7.56 4.71
N GLU A 311 27.78 -6.79 4.31
CA GLU A 311 27.55 -6.43 2.91
C GLU A 311 28.79 -5.75 2.29
N LYS A 312 29.48 -4.89 3.05
CA LYS A 312 30.74 -4.24 2.59
C LYS A 312 31.87 -5.25 2.44
N TYR A 313 31.91 -6.31 3.25
CA TYR A 313 32.87 -7.41 3.10
C TYR A 313 32.53 -8.30 1.91
N LEU A 314 31.25 -8.71 1.76
CA LEU A 314 30.75 -9.53 0.67
C LEU A 314 30.95 -8.85 -0.69
N ASN A 315 30.75 -7.53 -0.79
CA ASN A 315 31.04 -6.77 -2.01
C ASN A 315 32.54 -6.75 -2.36
N LYS A 316 33.45 -6.69 -1.37
CA LYS A 316 34.90 -6.82 -1.62
C LYS A 316 35.27 -8.23 -2.07
N LEU A 317 34.68 -9.25 -1.45
CA LEU A 317 34.86 -10.66 -1.84
C LEU A 317 34.34 -10.90 -3.26
N LYS A 318 33.19 -10.32 -3.61
CA LYS A 318 32.65 -10.36 -4.98
C LYS A 318 33.59 -9.72 -5.99
N VAL A 319 34.13 -8.52 -5.73
CA VAL A 319 35.12 -7.89 -6.62
C VAL A 319 36.39 -8.76 -6.76
N LYS A 320 36.82 -9.44 -5.68
CA LYS A 320 37.91 -10.42 -5.76
C LYS A 320 37.56 -11.59 -6.67
N VAL A 321 36.34 -12.16 -6.56
CA VAL A 321 35.83 -13.19 -7.47
C VAL A 321 35.77 -12.69 -8.92
N ASP A 322 35.13 -11.55 -9.18
CA ASP A 322 34.95 -10.99 -10.52
C ASP A 322 36.30 -10.77 -11.23
N ASN A 323 37.35 -10.37 -10.50
CA ASN A 323 38.72 -10.27 -11.02
C ASN A 323 39.36 -11.63 -11.39
N LEU A 324 39.05 -12.70 -10.66
CA LEU A 324 39.50 -14.08 -10.97
C LEU A 324 38.77 -14.68 -12.17
N LEU A 325 37.49 -14.33 -12.34
CA LEU A 325 36.72 -14.70 -13.53
C LEU A 325 37.26 -13.95 -14.76
N ALA A 326 37.57 -12.66 -14.61
CA ALA A 326 38.19 -11.85 -15.67
C ALA A 326 39.61 -12.29 -16.08
N SER A 327 40.37 -12.93 -15.18
CA SER A 327 41.67 -13.54 -15.52
C SER A 327 41.56 -14.89 -16.25
N ASN A 328 40.33 -15.38 -16.51
CA ASN A 328 40.04 -16.70 -17.07
C ASN A 328 40.63 -17.84 -16.24
N HIS A 329 40.46 -17.79 -14.91
CA HIS A 329 40.89 -18.87 -14.02
C HIS A 329 40.29 -20.23 -14.48
N PRO A 330 41.06 -21.33 -14.62
CA PRO A 330 40.54 -22.54 -15.28
C PRO A 330 39.50 -23.34 -14.47
N ALA A 331 39.09 -22.84 -13.30
CA ALA A 331 38.02 -23.36 -12.44
C ALA A 331 36.90 -22.32 -12.18
N SER A 332 36.72 -21.34 -13.08
CA SER A 332 35.71 -20.27 -12.94
C SER A 332 34.31 -20.80 -12.66
N ASP A 333 33.90 -21.91 -13.28
CA ASP A 333 32.59 -22.56 -13.08
C ASP A 333 32.35 -22.97 -11.62
N LYS A 334 33.40 -23.44 -10.93
CA LYS A 334 33.34 -23.79 -9.51
C LYS A 334 33.25 -22.55 -8.62
N ILE A 335 34.05 -21.54 -8.91
CA ILE A 335 34.07 -20.28 -8.16
C ILE A 335 32.70 -19.57 -8.28
N GLU A 336 32.14 -19.53 -9.49
CA GLU A 336 30.78 -19.02 -9.74
C GLU A 336 29.73 -19.80 -8.96
N ALA A 337 29.72 -21.13 -8.99
CA ALA A 337 28.75 -21.94 -8.26
C ALA A 337 28.79 -21.73 -6.73
N TYR A 338 29.98 -21.55 -6.15
CA TYR A 338 30.14 -21.19 -4.73
C TYR A 338 29.62 -19.76 -4.46
N MET A 339 29.89 -18.81 -5.35
CA MET A 339 29.41 -17.43 -5.23
C MET A 339 27.88 -17.31 -5.40
N GLU A 340 27.27 -18.06 -6.33
CA GLU A 340 25.81 -18.20 -6.48
C GLU A 340 25.17 -18.74 -5.18
N THR A 341 25.82 -19.72 -4.55
CA THR A 341 25.36 -20.30 -3.28
C THR A 341 25.37 -19.25 -2.17
N LEU A 342 26.47 -18.50 -2.02
CA LEU A 342 26.57 -17.40 -1.05
C LEU A 342 25.54 -16.29 -1.32
N GLN A 343 25.35 -15.89 -2.58
CA GLN A 343 24.32 -14.91 -2.96
C GLN A 343 22.91 -15.39 -2.61
N THR A 344 22.63 -16.69 -2.78
CA THR A 344 21.33 -17.30 -2.43
C THR A 344 21.09 -17.25 -0.91
N GLN A 345 22.06 -17.68 -0.09
CA GLN A 345 21.92 -17.64 1.37
C GLN A 345 21.81 -16.20 1.90
N TRP A 346 22.63 -15.28 1.37
CA TRP A 346 22.55 -13.86 1.73
C TRP A 346 21.18 -13.27 1.43
N SER A 347 20.66 -13.51 0.23
CA SER A 347 19.33 -13.03 -0.18
C SER A 347 18.22 -13.62 0.68
N TRP A 348 18.38 -14.87 1.13
CA TRP A 348 17.44 -15.56 2.01
C TRP A 348 17.44 -15.00 3.44
N LEU A 349 18.61 -14.77 4.05
CA LEU A 349 18.72 -14.11 5.36
C LEU A 349 18.07 -12.71 5.35
N LEU A 350 18.21 -11.97 4.25
CA LEU A 350 17.51 -10.68 4.05
C LEU A 350 15.98 -10.79 3.86
N GLN A 351 15.43 -11.97 3.57
CA GLN A 351 13.98 -12.20 3.66
C GLN A 351 13.55 -12.52 5.09
N ILE A 352 14.36 -13.27 5.83
CA ILE A 352 14.12 -13.54 7.26
C ILE A 352 14.10 -12.23 8.07
N THR A 353 15.02 -11.29 7.84
CA THR A 353 15.00 -9.99 8.53
C THR A 353 13.73 -9.18 8.27
N LYS A 354 13.21 -9.19 7.04
CA LYS A 354 11.91 -8.57 6.71
C LYS A 354 10.75 -9.22 7.47
N CYS A 355 10.77 -10.54 7.63
CA CYS A 355 9.78 -11.26 8.43
C CYS A 355 9.87 -10.90 9.92
N ILE A 356 11.09 -10.86 10.48
CA ILE A 356 11.34 -10.43 11.87
C ILE A 356 10.81 -9.01 12.11
N HIS A 357 11.04 -8.08 11.19
CA HIS A 357 10.52 -6.72 11.31
C HIS A 357 8.98 -6.68 11.41
N VAL A 358 8.27 -7.51 10.63
CA VAL A 358 6.81 -7.63 10.75
C VAL A 358 6.42 -8.23 12.09
N HIS A 359 7.05 -9.31 12.55
CA HIS A 359 6.75 -9.89 13.86
C HIS A 359 7.01 -8.92 15.01
N LEU A 360 8.11 -8.16 15.00
CA LEU A 360 8.39 -7.13 16.00
C LEU A 360 7.25 -6.10 16.07
N LYS A 361 6.80 -5.60 14.93
CA LYS A 361 5.69 -4.64 14.83
C LYS A 361 4.36 -5.22 15.33
N GLU A 362 3.96 -6.37 14.81
CA GLU A 362 2.64 -6.95 15.10
C GLU A 362 2.56 -7.55 16.52
N ASN A 363 3.65 -8.11 17.04
CA ASN A 363 3.70 -8.61 18.42
C ASN A 363 3.79 -7.45 19.44
N ALA A 364 4.49 -6.35 19.13
CA ALA A 364 4.42 -5.14 19.94
C ALA A 364 2.99 -4.57 19.98
N ALA A 365 2.30 -4.49 18.83
CA ALA A 365 0.91 -4.07 18.77
C ALA A 365 -0.03 -5.00 19.55
N TYR A 366 0.21 -6.31 19.53
CA TYR A 366 -0.51 -7.30 20.35
C TYR A 366 -0.32 -7.02 21.85
N SER A 367 0.92 -6.95 22.34
CA SER A 367 1.25 -6.69 23.76
C SER A 367 0.59 -5.39 24.23
N GLN A 368 0.84 -4.30 23.50
CA GLN A 368 0.33 -2.97 23.83
C GLN A 368 -1.20 -2.95 23.89
N PHE A 369 -1.90 -3.61 22.95
CA PHE A 369 -3.36 -3.71 22.97
C PHE A 369 -3.88 -4.39 24.25
N PHE A 370 -3.30 -5.53 24.65
CA PHE A 370 -3.77 -6.24 25.85
C PHE A 370 -3.47 -5.48 27.14
N ILE A 371 -2.35 -4.73 27.20
CA ILE A 371 -2.05 -3.83 28.31
C ILE A 371 -3.08 -2.69 28.38
N GLU A 372 -3.29 -1.96 27.28
CA GLU A 372 -4.27 -0.86 27.20
C GLU A 372 -5.70 -1.32 27.53
N ALA A 373 -6.14 -2.47 26.99
CA ALA A 373 -7.49 -2.98 27.18
C ALA A 373 -7.77 -3.41 28.63
N ASN A 374 -6.78 -4.01 29.31
CA ASN A 374 -6.91 -4.37 30.73
C ASN A 374 -6.84 -3.12 31.64
N GLN A 375 -5.96 -2.16 31.34
CA GLN A 375 -5.92 -0.88 32.08
C GLN A 375 -7.22 -0.08 31.92
N THR A 376 -7.80 -0.06 30.72
CA THR A 376 -9.09 0.60 30.46
C THR A 376 -10.21 -0.07 31.26
N TYR A 377 -10.24 -1.40 31.29
CA TYR A 377 -11.21 -2.17 32.07
C TYR A 377 -11.14 -1.82 33.56
N ILE A 378 -9.93 -1.77 34.14
CA ILE A 378 -9.73 -1.39 35.55
C ILE A 378 -10.17 0.06 35.81
N LYS A 379 -9.84 1.01 34.93
CA LYS A 379 -10.27 2.42 35.05
C LYS A 379 -11.79 2.56 35.01
N LEU A 380 -12.46 1.88 34.08
CA LEU A 380 -13.92 1.85 34.00
C LEU A 380 -14.55 1.26 35.27
N GLN A 381 -13.98 0.16 35.80
CA GLN A 381 -14.44 -0.42 37.07
C GLN A 381 -14.31 0.56 38.25
N GLN A 382 -13.18 1.26 38.35
CA GLN A 382 -12.95 2.27 39.39
C GLN A 382 -13.92 3.45 39.26
N HIS A 383 -14.13 3.98 38.05
CA HIS A 383 -15.03 5.12 37.82
C HIS A 383 -16.50 4.78 38.10
N HIS A 384 -16.93 3.56 37.77
CA HIS A 384 -18.26 3.05 38.12
C HIS A 384 -18.50 3.04 39.63
N GLU A 385 -17.53 2.58 40.41
CA GLU A 385 -17.65 2.54 41.86
C GLU A 385 -17.59 3.95 42.50
N VAL A 386 -16.80 4.87 41.92
CA VAL A 386 -16.79 6.29 42.33
C VAL A 386 -18.14 6.95 42.07
N ILE A 387 -18.72 6.82 40.87
CA ILE A 387 -20.02 7.40 40.52
C ILE A 387 -21.11 6.83 41.45
N ARG A 388 -21.16 5.50 41.64
CA ARG A 388 -22.17 4.87 42.50
C ARG A 388 -22.12 5.37 43.95
N LYS A 389 -20.93 5.62 44.51
CA LYS A 389 -20.76 6.09 45.90
C LYS A 389 -20.97 7.60 46.07
N LYS A 390 -20.61 8.40 45.06
CA LYS A 390 -20.57 9.88 45.16
C LYS A 390 -21.94 10.55 44.98
N PHE A 391 -22.86 9.93 44.24
CA PHE A 391 -24.13 10.54 43.81
C PHE A 391 -25.38 9.93 44.48
N ILE A 392 -25.23 9.36 45.67
CA ILE A 392 -26.35 8.87 46.47
C ILE A 392 -27.20 10.06 46.93
N CYS A 393 -28.50 10.03 46.63
CA CYS A 393 -29.47 11.06 47.01
C CYS A 393 -30.86 10.43 47.23
N ASP A 394 -31.70 11.14 47.98
CA ASP A 394 -33.03 10.71 48.37
C ASP A 394 -34.01 11.91 48.46
N LYS A 395 -35.25 11.67 48.89
CA LYS A 395 -36.26 12.73 49.08
C LYS A 395 -35.92 13.68 50.24
N THR A 396 -35.03 13.32 51.16
CA THR A 396 -34.65 14.17 52.31
C THR A 396 -33.43 15.06 52.04
N THR A 397 -32.66 14.77 50.99
CA THR A 397 -31.48 15.53 50.57
C THR A 397 -31.86 16.98 50.21
N PRO A 398 -31.26 18.03 50.80
CA PRO A 398 -31.69 19.42 50.59
C PRO A 398 -31.31 19.96 49.19
N LEU A 399 -32.09 20.93 48.71
CA LEU A 399 -32.01 21.50 47.35
C LEU A 399 -30.61 21.99 46.96
N THR A 400 -29.90 22.63 47.88
CA THR A 400 -28.52 23.11 47.67
C THR A 400 -27.58 21.96 47.34
N ASN A 401 -27.67 20.86 48.08
CA ASN A 401 -26.81 19.68 47.91
C ASN A 401 -27.20 18.96 46.62
N LEU A 402 -28.49 18.88 46.27
CA LEU A 402 -28.94 18.33 44.98
C LEU A 402 -28.39 19.14 43.80
N GLN A 403 -28.37 20.47 43.87
CA GLN A 403 -27.79 21.33 42.84
C GLN A 403 -26.27 21.15 42.72
N GLU A 404 -25.55 20.98 43.84
CA GLU A 404 -24.12 20.67 43.83
C GLU A 404 -23.81 19.28 43.26
N LEU A 405 -24.61 18.27 43.62
CA LEU A 405 -24.52 16.93 43.05
C LEU A 405 -24.79 16.94 41.55
N LEU A 406 -25.80 17.67 41.08
CA LEU A 406 -26.07 17.82 39.63
C LEU A 406 -24.88 18.44 38.90
N LYS A 407 -24.35 19.57 39.39
CA LYS A 407 -23.17 20.23 38.82
C LYS A 407 -21.93 19.33 38.83
N SER A 408 -21.76 18.50 39.87
CA SER A 408 -20.66 17.53 39.89
C SER A 408 -20.90 16.36 38.95
N LEU A 409 -22.15 15.95 38.72
CA LEU A 409 -22.49 14.83 37.83
C LEU A 409 -22.33 15.24 36.35
N GLU A 410 -22.70 16.47 36.01
CA GLU A 410 -22.45 17.10 34.71
C GLU A 410 -20.95 17.12 34.38
N LYS A 411 -20.07 17.38 35.36
CA LYS A 411 -18.60 17.28 35.18
C LYS A 411 -18.12 15.84 34.93
N GLU A 412 -18.73 14.83 35.54
CA GLU A 412 -18.37 13.42 35.25
C GLU A 412 -18.72 13.02 33.80
N GLN A 413 -19.65 13.73 33.14
CA GLN A 413 -20.02 13.48 31.75
C GLN A 413 -18.82 13.65 30.80
N GLU A 414 -17.96 14.65 31.04
CA GLU A 414 -16.73 14.87 30.27
C GLU A 414 -15.78 13.67 30.40
N HIS A 415 -15.61 13.15 31.62
CA HIS A 415 -14.82 11.95 31.88
C HIS A 415 -15.42 10.71 31.20
N LEU A 416 -16.75 10.55 31.16
CA LEU A 416 -17.39 9.46 30.43
C LEU A 416 -17.19 9.59 28.91
N MET A 417 -17.21 10.80 28.36
CA MET A 417 -16.93 11.02 26.94
C MET A 417 -15.49 10.68 26.56
N ALA A 418 -14.51 10.96 27.44
CA ALA A 418 -13.13 10.53 27.25
C ALA A 418 -13.00 8.98 27.26
N HIS A 419 -13.64 8.30 28.21
CA HIS A 419 -13.68 6.83 28.25
C HIS A 419 -14.31 6.24 26.98
N LYS A 420 -15.39 6.84 26.47
CA LYS A 420 -16.03 6.43 25.20
C LYS A 420 -15.04 6.41 24.03
N GLN A 421 -14.25 7.48 23.89
CA GLN A 421 -13.24 7.57 22.83
C GLN A 421 -12.16 6.49 22.99
N GLN A 422 -11.67 6.26 24.21
CA GLN A 422 -10.67 5.24 24.48
C GLN A 422 -11.19 3.82 24.19
N VAL A 423 -12.43 3.51 24.58
CA VAL A 423 -13.09 2.24 24.29
C VAL A 423 -13.28 2.05 22.78
N GLN A 424 -13.77 3.07 22.06
CA GLN A 424 -13.94 2.98 20.60
C GLN A 424 -12.61 2.75 19.86
N GLN A 425 -11.52 3.38 20.33
CA GLN A 425 -10.18 3.14 19.81
C GLN A 425 -9.74 1.68 20.03
N LEU A 426 -10.01 1.09 21.22
CA LEU A 426 -9.73 -0.32 21.47
C LEU A 426 -10.57 -1.25 20.59
N VAL A 427 -11.87 -0.99 20.43
CA VAL A 427 -12.75 -1.75 19.52
C VAL A 427 -12.21 -1.73 18.09
N ASN A 428 -11.72 -0.59 17.62
CA ASN A 428 -11.12 -0.48 16.29
C ASN A 428 -9.77 -1.20 16.19
N LYS A 429 -8.84 -0.98 17.15
CA LYS A 429 -7.55 -1.71 17.23
C LYS A 429 -7.75 -3.23 17.27
N SER A 430 -8.74 -3.72 18.02
CA SER A 430 -8.95 -5.16 18.27
C SER A 430 -9.11 -6.00 17.00
N LYS A 431 -9.65 -5.39 15.94
CA LYS A 431 -9.93 -6.00 14.62
C LYS A 431 -8.66 -6.28 13.81
N SER A 432 -7.57 -5.55 14.06
CA SER A 432 -6.27 -5.73 13.38
C SER A 432 -5.23 -6.48 14.21
N ILE A 433 -5.54 -6.90 15.45
CA ILE A 433 -4.59 -7.65 16.29
C ILE A 433 -4.43 -9.09 15.77
N VAL A 434 -3.17 -9.50 15.59
CA VAL A 434 -2.78 -10.85 15.14
C VAL A 434 -2.99 -11.93 16.22
N ARG A 435 -2.82 -13.21 15.86
CA ARG A 435 -3.08 -14.35 16.77
C ARG A 435 -1.78 -15.07 17.18
N LEU A 436 -1.28 -14.79 18.38
CA LEU A 436 0.00 -15.37 18.83
C LEU A 436 -0.11 -16.73 19.53
N LYS A 437 -1.24 -17.05 20.19
CA LYS A 437 -1.45 -18.35 20.85
C LYS A 437 -1.29 -19.57 19.92
N PRO A 438 -1.85 -19.59 18.69
CA PRO A 438 -1.72 -20.74 17.79
C PRO A 438 -0.29 -21.02 17.30
N ARG A 439 0.68 -20.14 17.59
CA ARG A 439 2.10 -20.39 17.31
C ARG A 439 2.72 -21.41 18.29
N ASN A 440 2.12 -21.58 19.47
CA ASN A 440 2.60 -22.54 20.47
C ASN A 440 2.16 -23.97 20.08
N PRO A 441 3.06 -24.97 20.03
CA PRO A 441 2.68 -26.37 19.74
C PRO A 441 1.73 -26.99 20.79
N GLU A 442 1.68 -26.40 21.99
CA GLU A 442 0.82 -26.83 23.10
C GLU A 442 -0.66 -26.41 22.91
N GLU A 443 -0.93 -25.35 22.13
CA GLU A 443 -2.26 -24.73 21.97
C GLU A 443 -3.02 -25.36 20.80
N LYS A 444 -3.56 -26.57 21.00
CA LYS A 444 -4.37 -27.26 19.99
C LYS A 444 -5.67 -26.52 19.71
N SER A 445 -5.94 -26.19 18.45
CA SER A 445 -7.19 -25.57 18.01
C SER A 445 -8.06 -26.57 17.25
N ASN A 446 -9.35 -26.66 17.61
CA ASN A 446 -10.31 -27.50 16.89
C ASN A 446 -10.70 -26.92 15.51
N ASN A 447 -10.33 -25.67 15.23
CA ASN A 447 -10.64 -24.99 13.96
C ASN A 447 -9.35 -24.84 13.12
N PRO A 448 -9.43 -24.94 11.78
CA PRO A 448 -8.28 -24.74 10.91
C PRO A 448 -7.68 -23.35 11.10
N VAL A 449 -6.39 -23.31 11.43
CA VAL A 449 -5.67 -22.05 11.66
C VAL A 449 -5.16 -21.54 10.31
N LYS A 450 -5.73 -20.43 9.84
CA LYS A 450 -5.23 -19.73 8.66
C LYS A 450 -3.90 -19.05 8.98
N VAL A 451 -2.96 -19.12 8.05
CA VAL A 451 -1.65 -18.43 8.09
C VAL A 451 -1.47 -17.58 6.85
N GLN A 452 -0.58 -16.59 6.92
CA GLN A 452 -0.23 -15.69 5.82
C GLN A 452 1.29 -15.66 5.64
N ALA A 453 1.78 -15.77 4.41
CA ALA A 453 3.20 -15.67 4.10
C ALA A 453 3.70 -14.22 4.16
N LEU A 454 4.85 -14.01 4.82
CA LEU A 454 5.49 -12.70 5.01
C LEU A 454 6.56 -12.38 3.93
N CYS A 455 7.12 -13.42 3.31
CA CYS A 455 8.07 -13.36 2.20
C CYS A 455 7.77 -14.48 1.19
N ASP A 456 8.43 -14.44 0.04
CA ASP A 456 8.38 -15.52 -0.93
C ASP A 456 9.24 -16.70 -0.44
N PHE A 457 8.66 -17.89 -0.42
CA PHE A 457 9.37 -19.13 -0.08
C PHE A 457 9.15 -20.19 -1.17
N ARG A 458 10.24 -20.88 -1.54
CA ARG A 458 10.23 -21.95 -2.54
C ARG A 458 11.03 -23.15 -2.05
N GLN A 459 10.43 -24.32 -2.16
CA GLN A 459 11.05 -25.62 -1.97
C GLN A 459 10.69 -26.50 -3.16
N ASP A 460 11.67 -26.78 -4.01
CA ASP A 460 11.48 -27.51 -5.27
C ASP A 460 10.40 -26.87 -6.16
N GLN A 461 9.32 -27.59 -6.47
CA GLN A 461 8.17 -27.09 -7.23
C GLN A 461 7.10 -26.40 -6.35
N LYS A 462 7.26 -26.41 -5.02
CA LYS A 462 6.31 -25.81 -4.08
C LYS A 462 6.70 -24.35 -3.85
N VAL A 463 5.76 -23.44 -4.09
CA VAL A 463 5.94 -21.99 -3.92
C VAL A 463 4.80 -21.45 -3.08
N ILE A 464 5.13 -20.57 -2.14
CA ILE A 464 4.20 -19.67 -1.48
C ILE A 464 4.74 -18.25 -1.61
N CYS A 465 3.93 -17.35 -2.17
CA CYS A 465 4.31 -15.96 -2.42
C CYS A 465 3.95 -15.08 -1.22
N LYS A 466 4.65 -13.95 -1.08
CA LYS A 466 4.37 -12.97 -0.04
C LYS A 466 2.90 -12.50 -0.12
N GLY A 467 2.20 -12.62 1.00
CA GLY A 467 0.79 -12.27 1.12
C GLY A 467 -0.18 -13.44 0.93
N ASP A 468 0.27 -14.58 0.39
CA ASP A 468 -0.55 -15.78 0.20
C ASP A 468 -1.11 -16.30 1.53
N MET A 469 -2.35 -16.77 1.46
CA MET A 469 -3.05 -17.41 2.57
C MET A 469 -2.90 -18.93 2.49
N GLY A 470 -2.49 -19.54 3.61
CA GLY A 470 -2.40 -20.99 3.77
C GLY A 470 -3.19 -21.50 4.97
N ILE A 471 -3.26 -22.82 5.12
CA ILE A 471 -3.87 -23.51 6.26
C ILE A 471 -2.79 -24.29 7.00
N LEU A 472 -2.59 -23.97 8.27
CA LEU A 472 -1.68 -24.70 9.17
C LEU A 472 -2.25 -26.10 9.46
N LYS A 473 -1.48 -27.14 9.13
CA LYS A 473 -1.77 -28.54 9.42
C LYS A 473 -1.02 -29.03 10.65
N ASP A 474 0.27 -28.71 10.75
CA ASP A 474 1.10 -29.13 11.88
C ASP A 474 2.10 -28.03 12.28
N ASN A 475 2.31 -27.89 13.59
CA ASN A 475 3.24 -26.97 14.23
C ASN A 475 4.07 -27.63 15.36
N THR A 476 4.19 -28.97 15.39
CA THR A 476 5.00 -29.65 16.41
C THR A 476 6.48 -29.25 16.37
N GLU A 477 7.06 -29.08 15.17
CA GLU A 477 8.36 -28.43 15.00
C GLU A 477 8.16 -26.91 15.09
N ARG A 478 8.94 -26.23 15.94
CA ARG A 478 8.74 -24.79 16.18
C ARG A 478 9.28 -23.92 15.06
N SER A 479 10.37 -24.34 14.41
CA SER A 479 11.07 -23.62 13.35
C SER A 479 10.47 -23.85 11.96
N LYS A 480 9.78 -24.97 11.71
CA LYS A 480 9.12 -25.29 10.43
C LYS A 480 7.72 -25.83 10.66
N TRP A 481 6.76 -25.36 9.88
CA TRP A 481 5.35 -25.77 9.97
C TRP A 481 4.87 -26.42 8.68
N LEU A 482 4.03 -27.44 8.81
CA LEU A 482 3.35 -28.05 7.67
C LEU A 482 2.12 -27.20 7.32
N VAL A 483 2.13 -26.61 6.13
CA VAL A 483 1.09 -25.70 5.66
C VAL A 483 0.58 -26.13 4.28
N THR A 484 -0.74 -26.16 4.12
CA THR A 484 -1.36 -26.24 2.80
C THR A 484 -1.39 -24.84 2.18
N GLY A 485 -0.65 -24.65 1.09
CA GLY A 485 -0.63 -23.38 0.34
C GLY A 485 -1.92 -23.16 -0.48
N PRO A 486 -2.06 -21.98 -1.14
CA PRO A 486 -3.29 -21.61 -1.86
C PRO A 486 -3.66 -22.58 -3.00
N GLY A 487 -2.67 -23.26 -3.60
CA GLY A 487 -2.88 -24.31 -4.61
C GLY A 487 -3.25 -25.70 -4.06
N GLY A 488 -3.54 -25.83 -2.76
CA GLY A 488 -3.89 -27.11 -2.13
C GLY A 488 -2.70 -28.05 -1.87
N LEU A 489 -1.47 -27.62 -2.16
CA LEU A 489 -0.24 -28.39 -1.95
C LEU A 489 0.32 -28.18 -0.54
N ASP A 490 0.66 -29.28 0.13
CA ASP A 490 1.32 -29.27 1.43
C ASP A 490 2.83 -29.03 1.30
N MET A 491 3.35 -28.09 2.09
CA MET A 491 4.75 -27.69 2.12
C MET A 491 5.22 -27.41 3.55
N GLU A 492 6.50 -27.65 3.83
CA GLU A 492 7.14 -27.30 5.09
C GLU A 492 7.73 -25.89 4.95
N VAL A 493 7.14 -24.94 5.65
CA VAL A 493 7.53 -23.52 5.57
C VAL A 493 8.12 -23.09 6.92
N PRO A 494 9.27 -22.38 6.94
CA PRO A 494 9.80 -21.81 8.16
C PRO A 494 8.76 -20.97 8.90
N SER A 495 8.59 -21.18 10.20
CA SER A 495 7.53 -20.54 10.98
C SER A 495 7.70 -19.03 11.07
N VAL A 496 8.94 -18.53 10.98
CA VAL A 496 9.25 -17.10 10.90
C VAL A 496 8.68 -16.46 9.63
N CYS A 497 8.55 -17.20 8.52
CA CYS A 497 7.97 -16.71 7.27
C CYS A 497 6.44 -16.63 7.29
N LEU A 498 5.80 -17.07 8.38
CA LEU A 498 4.35 -17.19 8.50
C LEU A 498 3.81 -16.32 9.64
N LEU A 499 2.76 -15.55 9.36
CA LEU A 499 1.95 -14.84 10.34
C LEU A 499 0.62 -15.59 10.55
N VAL A 500 0.01 -15.47 11.73
CA VAL A 500 -1.39 -15.90 11.94
C VAL A 500 -2.26 -14.62 11.98
N PRO A 501 -2.90 -14.25 10.87
CA PRO A 501 -3.52 -12.93 10.72
C PRO A 501 -4.79 -12.75 11.58
N PRO A 502 -5.30 -11.51 11.67
CA PRO A 502 -6.60 -11.21 12.27
C PRO A 502 -7.76 -11.87 11.47
N PRO A 503 -8.99 -11.94 12.03
CA PRO A 503 -9.39 -11.44 13.35
C PRO A 503 -8.93 -12.33 14.51
N ASN A 504 -8.42 -11.72 15.58
CA ASN A 504 -8.16 -12.42 16.83
C ASN A 504 -9.42 -12.41 17.72
N PRO A 505 -10.03 -13.57 18.04
CA PRO A 505 -11.24 -13.61 18.85
C PRO A 505 -11.02 -13.10 20.29
N LEU A 506 -9.80 -13.24 20.83
CA LEU A 506 -9.50 -12.80 22.20
C LEU A 506 -9.46 -11.28 22.30
N SER A 507 -8.84 -10.58 21.34
CA SER A 507 -8.80 -9.11 21.33
C SER A 507 -10.19 -8.52 21.17
N ILE A 508 -10.98 -9.06 20.24
CA ILE A 508 -12.35 -8.60 19.97
C ILE A 508 -13.24 -8.83 21.20
N SER A 509 -13.16 -10.01 21.85
CA SER A 509 -13.94 -10.28 23.07
C SER A 509 -13.59 -9.35 24.23
N LEU A 510 -12.31 -9.01 24.42
CA LEU A 510 -11.86 -8.10 25.48
C LEU A 510 -12.24 -6.64 25.20
N ALA A 511 -12.21 -6.20 23.93
CA ALA A 511 -12.69 -4.89 23.55
C ALA A 511 -14.22 -4.77 23.73
N SER A 512 -14.98 -5.76 23.28
CA SER A 512 -16.45 -5.79 23.47
C SER A 512 -16.85 -5.85 24.96
N LYS A 513 -16.08 -6.55 25.80
CA LYS A 513 -16.29 -6.52 27.27
C LYS A 513 -16.06 -5.11 27.86
N ASN A 514 -15.08 -4.36 27.37
CA ASN A 514 -14.87 -2.97 27.77
C ASN A 514 -16.02 -2.07 27.31
N GLU A 515 -16.51 -2.26 26.09
CA GLU A 515 -17.65 -1.55 25.50
C GLU A 515 -18.93 -1.76 26.30
N GLN A 516 -19.30 -3.02 26.57
CA GLN A 516 -20.45 -3.37 27.43
C GLN A 516 -20.35 -2.77 28.85
N TYR A 517 -19.15 -2.73 29.42
CA TYR A 517 -18.95 -2.13 30.74
C TYR A 517 -19.08 -0.61 30.72
N TYR A 518 -18.62 0.05 29.64
CA TYR A 518 -18.83 1.47 29.42
C TYR A 518 -20.33 1.80 29.22
N GLU A 519 -21.07 1.01 28.44
CA GLU A 519 -22.51 1.19 28.25
C GLU A 519 -23.28 1.05 29.58
N ALA A 520 -22.94 0.04 30.39
CA ALA A 520 -23.51 -0.12 31.73
C ALA A 520 -23.22 1.08 32.64
N LEU A 521 -21.99 1.62 32.61
CA LEU A 521 -21.61 2.82 33.35
C LEU A 521 -22.38 4.07 32.88
N GLN A 522 -22.52 4.24 31.56
CA GLN A 522 -23.31 5.33 30.98
C GLN A 522 -24.79 5.24 31.37
N SER A 523 -25.36 4.03 31.42
CA SER A 523 -26.72 3.79 31.91
C SER A 523 -26.90 4.21 33.38
N VAL A 524 -25.94 3.89 34.24
CA VAL A 524 -25.97 4.29 35.67
C VAL A 524 -25.87 5.81 35.82
N TRP A 525 -25.00 6.47 35.05
CA TRP A 525 -24.91 7.94 35.05
C TRP A 525 -26.20 8.60 34.59
N ASN A 526 -26.82 8.10 33.51
CA ASN A 526 -28.11 8.60 33.01
C ASN A 526 -29.21 8.48 34.08
N GLN A 527 -29.30 7.34 34.77
CA GLN A 527 -30.31 7.12 35.81
C GLN A 527 -30.13 8.07 36.99
N LEU A 528 -28.89 8.27 37.46
CA LEU A 528 -28.57 9.23 38.52
C LEU A 528 -28.91 10.68 38.12
N PHE A 529 -28.68 11.05 36.87
CA PHE A 529 -29.01 12.38 36.34
C PHE A 529 -30.52 12.64 36.34
N ILE A 530 -31.31 11.68 35.86
CA ILE A 530 -32.79 11.75 35.90
C ILE A 530 -33.29 11.80 37.34
N ASN A 531 -32.77 10.93 38.22
CA ASN A 531 -33.14 10.89 39.63
C ASN A 531 -32.89 12.25 40.31
N ILE A 532 -31.69 12.84 40.18
CA ILE A 532 -31.36 14.15 40.76
C ILE A 532 -32.22 15.28 40.18
N LYS A 533 -32.41 15.35 38.85
CA LYS A 533 -33.27 16.39 38.24
C LYS A 533 -34.73 16.27 38.69
N SER A 534 -35.24 15.05 38.83
CA SER A 534 -36.60 14.82 39.33
C SER A 534 -36.77 15.29 40.77
N LEU A 535 -35.78 15.05 41.65
CA LEU A 535 -35.78 15.55 43.03
C LEU A 535 -35.71 17.07 43.11
N ILE A 536 -34.86 17.72 42.30
CA ILE A 536 -34.73 19.19 42.25
C ILE A 536 -36.07 19.83 41.85
N SER A 537 -36.65 19.39 40.74
CA SER A 537 -37.95 19.90 40.26
C SER A 537 -39.10 19.63 41.25
N TRP A 538 -39.10 18.49 41.94
CA TRP A 538 -40.04 18.19 43.03
C TRP A 538 -39.91 19.15 44.22
N GLN A 539 -38.68 19.45 44.66
CA GLN A 539 -38.47 20.40 45.77
C GLN A 539 -38.83 21.84 45.40
N TYR A 540 -38.60 22.25 44.15
CA TYR A 540 -39.11 23.54 43.65
C TYR A 540 -40.65 23.60 43.67
N CYS A 541 -41.33 22.52 43.26
CA CYS A 541 -42.79 22.43 43.37
C CYS A 541 -43.25 22.59 44.83
N LEU A 542 -42.64 21.87 45.77
CA LEU A 542 -42.99 21.97 47.20
C LEU A 542 -42.73 23.36 47.78
N HIS A 543 -41.64 24.01 47.38
CA HIS A 543 -41.32 25.37 47.80
C HIS A 543 -42.36 26.38 47.31
N ASP A 544 -42.76 26.30 46.03
CA ASP A 544 -43.78 27.19 45.47
C ASP A 544 -45.18 26.89 46.01
N ILE A 545 -45.53 25.60 46.24
CA ILE A 545 -46.77 25.19 46.94
C ILE A 545 -46.80 25.78 48.37
N SER A 546 -45.71 25.66 49.13
CA SER A 546 -45.62 26.21 50.48
C SER A 546 -45.73 27.74 50.46
N ARG A 547 -45.10 28.40 49.48
CA ARG A 547 -45.19 29.85 49.29
C ARG A 547 -46.62 30.29 49.01
N ILE A 548 -47.32 29.63 48.07
CA ILE A 548 -48.71 29.93 47.73
C ILE A 548 -49.64 29.69 48.91
N ASN A 549 -49.50 28.57 49.62
CA ASN A 549 -50.30 28.26 50.80
C ASN A 549 -50.08 29.24 51.97
N SER A 550 -48.93 29.92 52.02
CA SER A 550 -48.65 31.00 52.99
C SER A 550 -49.21 32.37 52.59
N LEU A 551 -49.69 32.54 51.34
CA LEU A 551 -50.27 33.81 50.91
C LEU A 551 -51.59 34.08 51.64
N THR A 552 -51.75 35.33 52.06
CA THR A 552 -52.98 35.89 52.60
C THR A 552 -53.44 37.05 51.73
N ILE A 553 -54.73 37.40 51.80
CA ILE A 553 -55.32 38.51 51.02
C ILE A 553 -54.57 39.82 51.30
N THR A 554 -54.20 40.07 52.56
CA THR A 554 -53.46 41.28 52.97
C THR A 554 -52.05 41.35 52.38
N MET A 555 -51.36 40.22 52.22
CA MET A 555 -50.07 40.17 51.51
C MET A 555 -50.27 40.45 50.02
N LEU A 556 -51.30 39.86 49.39
CA LEU A 556 -51.61 40.09 47.98
C LEU A 556 -52.01 41.54 47.68
N SER A 557 -52.74 42.22 48.57
CA SER A 557 -53.08 43.65 48.41
C SER A 557 -51.90 44.59 48.52
N GLN A 558 -50.75 44.13 49.04
CA GLN A 558 -49.50 44.90 49.14
C GLN A 558 -48.51 44.60 47.99
N MET A 559 -48.81 43.60 47.14
CA MET A 559 -47.96 43.19 46.02
C MET A 559 -48.47 43.72 44.68
N ARG A 560 -47.57 43.91 43.72
CA ARG A 560 -47.98 44.30 42.35
C ARG A 560 -48.62 43.12 41.60
N PRO A 561 -49.56 43.37 40.66
CA PRO A 561 -50.21 42.33 39.87
C PRO A 561 -49.25 41.39 39.15
N GLU A 562 -48.11 41.91 38.70
CA GLU A 562 -47.07 41.17 38.00
C GLU A 562 -46.33 40.22 38.96
N GLU A 563 -46.13 40.63 40.21
CA GLU A 563 -45.39 39.89 41.22
C GLU A 563 -46.17 38.62 41.65
N TYR A 564 -47.46 38.75 41.98
CA TYR A 564 -48.26 37.58 42.37
C TYR A 564 -48.64 36.68 41.19
N ARG A 565 -48.80 37.22 39.97
CA ARG A 565 -48.94 36.39 38.75
C ARG A 565 -47.66 35.63 38.43
N SER A 566 -46.48 36.16 38.77
CA SER A 566 -45.22 35.44 38.62
C SER A 566 -45.11 34.23 39.56
N ILE A 567 -45.74 34.26 40.74
CA ILE A 567 -45.70 33.13 41.70
C ILE A 567 -46.42 31.91 41.14
N ILE A 568 -47.65 32.08 40.63
CA ILE A 568 -48.42 30.95 40.10
C ILE A 568 -47.77 30.38 38.82
N LYS A 569 -47.24 31.27 37.96
CA LYS A 569 -46.49 30.87 36.75
C LYS A 569 -45.19 30.12 37.08
N SER A 570 -44.54 30.44 38.20
CA SER A 570 -43.40 29.68 38.73
C SER A 570 -43.80 28.25 39.09
N LEU A 571 -44.89 28.09 39.86
CA LEU A 571 -45.40 26.77 40.23
C LEU A 571 -45.77 25.94 38.99
N GLU A 572 -46.48 26.52 38.02
CA GLU A 572 -46.83 25.86 36.77
C GLU A 572 -45.59 25.39 35.98
N SER A 573 -44.56 26.25 35.90
CA SER A 573 -43.30 25.92 35.23
C SER A 573 -42.55 24.79 35.92
N HIS A 574 -42.39 24.85 37.25
CA HIS A 574 -41.72 23.81 38.02
C HIS A 574 -42.48 22.49 38.01
N TYR A 575 -43.81 22.52 38.02
CA TYR A 575 -44.65 21.32 37.94
C TYR A 575 -44.56 20.64 36.56
N GLN A 576 -44.55 21.41 35.47
CA GLN A 576 -44.27 20.88 34.12
C GLN A 576 -42.84 20.31 34.00
N GLU A 577 -41.86 20.93 34.66
CA GLU A 577 -40.50 20.40 34.71
C GLU A 577 -40.42 19.09 35.52
N TYR A 578 -41.13 19.01 36.65
CA TYR A 578 -41.26 17.75 37.41
C TYR A 578 -41.92 16.65 36.59
N GLN A 579 -43.05 16.94 35.93
CA GLN A 579 -43.72 15.96 35.06
C GLN A 579 -42.80 15.43 33.97
N ARG A 580 -41.94 16.28 33.38
CA ARG A 580 -40.93 15.87 32.40
C ARG A 580 -39.81 15.03 33.03
N ASN A 581 -39.24 15.48 34.14
CA ASN A 581 -38.07 14.86 34.76
C ASN A 581 -38.40 13.59 35.55
N CYS A 582 -39.67 13.40 35.96
CA CYS A 582 -40.14 12.21 36.67
C CYS A 582 -40.31 10.99 35.74
N LEU A 583 -40.41 11.19 34.42
CA LEU A 583 -40.46 10.11 33.43
C LEU A 583 -39.13 9.33 33.43
N GLY A 584 -39.18 8.08 33.90
CA GLY A 584 -38.00 7.22 34.05
C GLY A 584 -37.19 7.47 35.34
N SER A 585 -37.68 8.30 36.27
CA SER A 585 -37.08 8.43 37.60
C SER A 585 -37.49 7.27 38.51
N GLU A 586 -36.53 6.73 39.25
CA GLU A 586 -36.75 5.72 40.28
C GLU A 586 -37.16 6.33 41.64
N MET A 587 -37.12 7.67 41.76
CA MET A 587 -37.32 8.36 43.04
C MET A 587 -38.80 8.54 43.43
N PHE A 588 -39.75 8.30 42.51
CA PHE A 588 -41.17 8.61 42.71
C PHE A 588 -42.09 7.48 42.23
N GLY A 589 -42.81 6.88 43.18
CA GLY A 589 -43.91 5.96 42.89
C GLY A 589 -45.18 6.69 42.45
N ASP A 590 -46.18 5.95 41.96
CA ASP A 590 -47.44 6.54 41.49
C ASP A 590 -48.32 7.10 42.62
N GLU A 591 -48.02 6.76 43.88
CA GLU A 591 -48.58 7.42 45.05
C GLU A 591 -47.97 8.81 45.26
N ASP A 592 -46.64 8.96 45.13
CA ASP A 592 -45.95 10.26 45.25
C ASP A 592 -46.42 11.24 44.17
N LYS A 593 -46.55 10.76 42.93
CA LYS A 593 -47.01 11.57 41.78
C LYS A 593 -48.42 12.11 42.03
N ARG A 594 -49.35 11.26 42.45
CA ARG A 594 -50.73 11.65 42.80
C ARG A 594 -50.79 12.56 44.01
N ALA A 595 -49.93 12.35 45.02
CA ALA A 595 -49.83 13.22 46.18
C ALA A 595 -49.38 14.64 45.79
N LEU A 596 -48.37 14.77 44.92
CA LEU A 596 -47.93 16.07 44.42
C LEU A 596 -48.98 16.74 43.53
N GLU A 597 -49.61 16.00 42.62
CA GLU A 597 -50.71 16.50 41.76
C GLU A 597 -51.89 17.04 42.59
N SER A 598 -52.24 16.37 43.68
CA SER A 598 -53.25 16.84 44.63
C SER A 598 -52.82 18.12 45.36
N GLN A 599 -51.56 18.22 45.80
CA GLN A 599 -51.02 19.42 46.46
C GLN A 599 -50.94 20.62 45.51
N TYR A 600 -50.49 20.40 44.26
CA TYR A 600 -50.47 21.38 43.18
C TYR A 600 -51.88 21.91 42.89
N SER A 601 -52.85 21.00 42.69
CA SER A 601 -54.26 21.35 42.46
C SER A 601 -54.89 22.09 43.65
N GLY A 602 -54.46 21.78 44.87
CA GLY A 602 -54.86 22.49 46.10
C GLY A 602 -54.32 23.91 46.15
N ALA A 603 -53.03 24.09 45.87
CA ALA A 603 -52.37 25.39 45.83
C ALA A 603 -52.94 26.31 44.74
N GLN A 604 -53.21 25.79 43.53
CA GLN A 604 -53.91 26.54 42.48
C GLN A 604 -55.27 27.04 42.96
N LYS A 605 -56.11 26.16 43.53
CA LYS A 605 -57.44 26.56 44.06
C LYS A 605 -57.36 27.60 45.19
N HIS A 606 -56.36 27.50 46.06
CA HIS A 606 -56.13 28.50 47.12
C HIS A 606 -55.76 29.86 46.53
N TYR A 607 -54.84 29.88 45.56
CA TYR A 607 -54.46 31.10 44.83
C TYR A 607 -55.67 31.73 44.13
N ASP A 608 -56.46 30.95 43.38
CA ASP A 608 -57.65 31.44 42.68
C ASP A 608 -58.68 32.07 43.64
N GLN A 609 -58.91 31.44 44.80
CA GLN A 609 -59.79 31.97 45.84
C GLN A 609 -59.31 33.34 46.35
N LEU A 610 -58.01 33.49 46.62
CA LEU A 610 -57.44 34.76 47.06
C LEU A 610 -57.57 35.86 45.99
N ILE A 611 -57.36 35.52 44.71
CA ILE A 611 -57.53 36.46 43.58
C ILE A 611 -58.99 36.89 43.42
N ILE A 612 -59.95 35.98 43.59
CA ILE A 612 -61.39 36.30 43.53
C ILE A 612 -61.81 37.20 44.70
N GLN A 613 -61.21 37.03 45.89
CA GLN A 613 -61.53 37.80 47.09
C GLN A 613 -60.82 39.17 47.13
N LEU A 614 -59.72 39.36 46.39
CA LEU A 614 -58.91 40.58 46.40
C LEU A 614 -59.69 41.86 46.01
N PRO A 615 -60.53 41.89 44.95
CA PRO A 615 -61.35 43.08 44.63
C PRO A 615 -62.39 43.41 45.71
N ALA A 616 -62.97 42.39 46.36
CA ALA A 616 -63.94 42.58 47.43
C ALA A 616 -63.28 43.13 48.71
N TYR A 617 -62.03 42.74 48.99
CA TYR A 617 -61.25 43.26 50.11
C TYR A 617 -60.83 44.72 49.90
N LEU A 618 -60.36 45.07 48.70
CA LEU A 618 -60.07 46.47 48.32
C LEU A 618 -61.35 47.33 48.36
N GLY A 619 -62.49 46.80 47.87
CA GLY A 619 -63.79 47.46 47.94
C GLY A 619 -64.37 47.63 49.36
N GLN A 620 -63.83 46.96 50.37
CA GLN A 620 -64.18 47.20 51.79
C GLN A 620 -63.34 48.31 52.44
N GLN A 621 -62.32 48.85 51.76
CA GLN A 621 -61.53 49.98 52.24
C GLN A 621 -62.00 51.35 51.73
N GLU A 622 -62.95 51.41 50.78
CA GLU A 622 -63.50 52.66 50.24
C GLU A 622 -65.05 52.68 50.24
N VAL A 623 -65.66 53.37 51.21
CA VAL A 623 -67.09 53.76 51.12
C VAL A 623 -67.35 55.15 51.74
N VAL A 624 -67.33 56.18 50.89
CA VAL A 624 -68.30 57.30 50.70
C VAL A 624 -67.84 58.13 49.47
N VAL A 625 -68.63 58.82 48.64
CA VAL A 625 -70.07 59.21 48.63
C VAL A 625 -70.69 58.89 47.25
N ASP A 626 -72.03 58.99 47.16
CA ASP A 626 -72.89 59.00 45.97
C ASP A 626 -72.46 59.97 44.82
N SER A 627 -72.96 59.94 43.57
CA SER A 627 -74.32 59.60 43.13
C SER A 627 -74.51 59.50 41.59
N ALA A 628 -75.52 58.71 41.19
CA ALA A 628 -76.52 58.95 40.12
C ALA A 628 -76.19 59.54 38.71
N VAL A 629 -76.54 58.73 37.69
CA VAL A 629 -77.45 59.06 36.55
C VAL A 629 -76.94 59.82 35.29
N LEU A 630 -76.95 59.03 34.19
CA LEU A 630 -77.30 59.32 32.77
C LEU A 630 -76.72 60.52 31.98
N GLN A 631 -76.19 60.12 30.80
CA GLN A 631 -76.33 60.74 29.47
C GLN A 631 -75.56 62.02 29.11
N GLY A 632 -74.84 61.92 27.99
CA GLY A 632 -74.85 63.00 26.99
C GLY A 632 -73.71 64.00 27.03
N ALA A 633 -72.45 63.56 26.96
CA ALA A 633 -71.33 64.46 26.66
C ALA A 633 -70.38 63.87 25.61
N LYS A 634 -70.25 64.59 24.49
CA LYS A 634 -69.23 64.46 23.42
C LYS A 634 -67.91 63.85 23.93
N VAL A 635 -67.57 62.65 23.46
CA VAL A 635 -66.20 62.13 23.62
C VAL A 635 -65.26 63.04 22.83
N SER A 636 -64.31 63.64 23.53
CA SER A 636 -63.25 64.46 22.94
C SER A 636 -62.36 63.59 22.04
N SER A 637 -62.09 64.05 20.81
CA SER A 637 -61.30 63.32 19.80
C SER A 637 -60.00 62.72 20.35
N GLY A 638 -59.33 63.49 21.22
CA GLY A 638 -58.05 63.13 21.83
C GLY A 638 -58.07 62.03 22.92
N VAL A 639 -59.17 61.27 23.08
CA VAL A 639 -59.21 60.01 23.86
C VAL A 639 -59.18 58.79 22.93
N ASN A 640 -59.92 58.83 21.81
CA ASN A 640 -59.91 57.78 20.80
C ASN A 640 -58.50 57.62 20.19
N VAL A 641 -57.88 58.74 19.81
CA VAL A 641 -56.51 58.78 19.23
C VAL A 641 -55.46 58.12 20.14
N LEU A 642 -55.53 58.33 21.46
CA LEU A 642 -54.59 57.70 22.41
C LEU A 642 -54.84 56.20 22.56
N SER A 643 -56.11 55.78 22.52
CA SER A 643 -56.49 54.36 22.59
C SER A 643 -56.08 53.60 21.32
N GLU A 644 -56.25 54.22 20.14
CA GLU A 644 -55.82 53.70 18.85
C GLU A 644 -54.29 53.62 18.72
N LEU A 645 -53.57 54.64 19.23
CA LEU A 645 -52.11 54.65 19.28
C LEU A 645 -51.56 53.54 20.19
N HIS A 646 -52.17 53.33 21.37
CA HIS A 646 -51.82 52.23 22.27
C HIS A 646 -52.15 50.85 21.65
N ALA A 647 -53.26 50.73 20.92
CA ALA A 647 -53.59 49.50 20.19
C ALA A 647 -52.57 49.18 19.08
N LEU A 648 -52.08 50.19 18.35
CA LEU A 648 -50.99 50.01 17.39
C LEU A 648 -49.66 49.61 18.06
N GLN A 649 -49.34 50.18 19.22
CA GLN A 649 -48.16 49.78 20.01
C GLN A 649 -48.23 48.31 20.44
N LEU A 650 -49.38 47.85 20.95
CA LEU A 650 -49.58 46.45 21.33
C LEU A 650 -49.49 45.48 20.13
N LYS A 651 -50.07 45.85 18.97
CA LYS A 651 -49.90 45.09 17.72
C LYS A 651 -48.43 45.01 17.33
N LEU A 652 -47.71 46.13 17.35
CA LEU A 652 -46.29 46.22 17.00
C LEU A 652 -45.43 45.34 17.92
N GLU A 653 -45.68 45.36 19.24
CA GLU A 653 -44.98 44.53 20.22
C GLU A 653 -45.27 43.03 20.06
N THR A 654 -46.49 42.68 19.67
CA THR A 654 -46.86 41.29 19.31
C THR A 654 -46.08 40.82 18.07
N MET A 655 -45.91 41.70 17.08
CA MET A 655 -45.17 41.38 15.84
C MET A 655 -43.65 41.34 16.04
N GLU A 656 -43.09 42.26 16.83
CA GLU A 656 -41.68 42.28 17.22
C GLU A 656 -41.32 41.04 18.07
N SER A 657 -42.19 40.63 19.00
CA SER A 657 -41.98 39.43 19.82
C SER A 657 -42.11 38.12 19.03
N ALA A 658 -43.02 38.04 18.04
CA ALA A 658 -43.09 36.92 17.10
C ALA A 658 -41.79 36.77 16.28
N PHE A 659 -41.29 37.88 15.72
CA PHE A 659 -40.00 37.92 15.01
C PHE A 659 -38.78 37.68 15.93
N SER A 660 -38.94 37.81 17.24
CA SER A 660 -37.86 37.63 18.22
C SER A 660 -37.60 36.17 18.59
N THR A 661 -38.34 35.21 18.03
CA THR A 661 -38.11 33.76 18.29
C THR A 661 -36.93 33.24 17.48
N HIS A 662 -35.94 32.59 18.14
CA HIS A 662 -34.80 32.01 17.44
C HIS A 662 -35.21 30.75 16.68
N GLN A 663 -34.94 30.69 15.38
CA GLN A 663 -35.32 29.57 14.51
C GLN A 663 -34.10 29.03 13.77
N HIS A 664 -33.51 27.97 14.30
CA HIS A 664 -32.36 27.26 13.73
C HIS A 664 -32.80 26.30 12.62
N ILE A 665 -32.07 26.28 11.49
CA ILE A 665 -32.30 25.34 10.38
C ILE A 665 -31.20 24.27 10.41
N PRO A 666 -31.48 23.06 10.96
CA PRO A 666 -30.49 22.00 11.04
C PRO A 666 -30.11 21.45 9.67
N VAL A 667 -28.85 21.05 9.52
CA VAL A 667 -28.35 20.40 8.30
C VAL A 667 -28.96 18.99 8.18
N GLY A 668 -29.64 18.70 7.07
CA GLY A 668 -30.24 17.38 6.81
C GLY A 668 -31.25 17.38 5.67
N GLN A 669 -31.79 16.21 5.32
CA GLN A 669 -32.74 16.06 4.19
C GLN A 669 -34.03 16.89 4.35
N GLY A 670 -34.45 17.18 5.58
CA GLY A 670 -35.61 18.05 5.87
C GLY A 670 -35.33 19.56 5.83
N ALA A 671 -34.07 19.98 5.67
CA ALA A 671 -33.69 21.40 5.69
C ALA A 671 -34.38 22.25 4.61
N PRO A 672 -34.51 21.81 3.33
CA PRO A 672 -35.16 22.61 2.30
C PRO A 672 -36.66 22.82 2.55
N THR A 673 -37.35 21.82 3.12
CA THR A 673 -38.77 21.91 3.47
C THR A 673 -39.00 22.81 4.67
N GLN A 674 -38.17 22.69 5.72
CA GLN A 674 -38.21 23.58 6.89
C GLN A 674 -37.91 25.03 6.48
N CYS A 675 -36.84 25.25 5.71
CA CYS A 675 -36.49 26.57 5.16
C CYS A 675 -37.63 27.15 4.29
N THR A 676 -38.32 26.32 3.50
CA THR A 676 -39.50 26.77 2.73
C THR A 676 -40.66 27.19 3.64
N SER A 677 -40.96 26.40 4.69
CA SER A 677 -42.00 26.75 5.68
C SER A 677 -41.69 28.08 6.40
N LEU A 678 -40.43 28.28 6.76
CA LEU A 678 -39.93 29.51 7.40
C LEU A 678 -40.02 30.73 6.47
N ILE A 679 -39.74 30.56 5.17
CA ILE A 679 -39.95 31.59 4.16
C ILE A 679 -41.41 32.00 4.09
N THR A 680 -42.36 31.05 4.01
CA THR A 680 -43.80 31.37 3.98
C THR A 680 -44.29 32.03 5.26
N SER A 681 -43.80 31.61 6.44
CA SER A 681 -44.13 32.24 7.71
C SER A 681 -43.63 33.70 7.75
N THR A 682 -42.34 33.91 7.48
CA THR A 682 -41.71 35.24 7.41
C THR A 682 -42.38 36.16 6.39
N GLN A 683 -42.84 35.61 5.25
CA GLN A 683 -43.60 36.38 4.24
C GLN A 683 -44.97 36.83 4.75
N ALA A 684 -45.66 36.04 5.56
CA ALA A 684 -46.90 36.46 6.21
C ALA A 684 -46.64 37.62 7.18
N VAL A 685 -45.66 37.46 8.09
CA VAL A 685 -45.34 38.52 9.07
C VAL A 685 -44.85 39.80 8.37
N ALA A 686 -44.09 39.70 7.27
CA ALA A 686 -43.69 40.87 6.47
C ALA A 686 -44.87 41.58 5.78
N LYS A 687 -45.87 40.82 5.31
CA LYS A 687 -47.12 41.37 4.77
C LYS A 687 -47.91 42.10 5.85
N ASP A 688 -48.01 41.52 7.04
CA ASP A 688 -48.75 42.08 8.17
C ASP A 688 -48.07 43.35 8.72
N VAL A 689 -46.73 43.43 8.72
CA VAL A 689 -45.98 44.68 8.96
C VAL A 689 -46.30 45.75 7.93
N GLY A 690 -46.49 45.38 6.65
CA GLY A 690 -46.96 46.27 5.60
C GLY A 690 -48.39 46.80 5.84
N LEU A 691 -49.29 45.94 6.33
CA LEU A 691 -50.65 46.35 6.72
C LEU A 691 -50.63 47.29 7.93
N LEU A 692 -49.85 46.97 8.96
CA LEU A 692 -49.69 47.80 10.16
C LEU A 692 -49.11 49.19 9.84
N ARG A 693 -48.19 49.27 8.88
CA ARG A 693 -47.70 50.55 8.34
C ARG A 693 -48.80 51.38 7.69
N GLY A 694 -49.74 50.76 6.97
CA GLY A 694 -50.92 51.43 6.40
C GLY A 694 -52.00 51.81 7.43
N GLU A 695 -52.09 51.10 8.56
CA GLU A 695 -52.87 51.57 9.73
C GLU A 695 -52.20 52.78 10.38
N PHE A 696 -50.89 52.73 10.61
CA PHE A 696 -50.11 53.83 11.17
C PHE A 696 -50.16 55.10 10.32
N GLN A 697 -50.01 55.01 8.98
CA GLN A 697 -50.07 56.17 8.09
C GLN A 697 -51.41 56.92 8.21
N ARG A 698 -52.53 56.20 8.18
CA ARG A 698 -53.87 56.79 8.33
C ARG A 698 -54.06 57.46 9.70
N LEU A 699 -53.62 56.81 10.78
CA LEU A 699 -53.69 57.43 12.11
C LEU A 699 -52.78 58.66 12.19
N ASN A 700 -51.56 58.58 11.67
CA ASN A 700 -50.59 59.69 11.66
C ASN A 700 -51.12 60.91 10.90
N GLU A 701 -51.76 60.72 9.74
CA GLU A 701 -52.46 61.78 9.01
C GLU A 701 -53.59 62.39 9.86
N GLN A 702 -54.43 61.57 10.47
CA GLN A 702 -55.50 62.03 11.36
C GLN A 702 -54.95 62.84 12.56
N VAL A 703 -53.94 62.34 13.28
CA VAL A 703 -53.34 63.06 14.41
C VAL A 703 -52.68 64.36 13.95
N LEU A 704 -52.01 64.38 12.79
CA LEU A 704 -51.42 65.61 12.25
C LEU A 704 -52.49 66.69 11.96
N THR A 705 -53.64 66.31 11.39
CA THR A 705 -54.76 67.26 11.20
C THR A 705 -55.39 67.73 12.51
N GLU A 706 -55.48 66.88 13.53
CA GLU A 706 -55.94 67.32 14.86
C GLU A 706 -54.93 68.25 15.56
N LEU A 707 -53.63 68.03 15.36
CA LEU A 707 -52.55 68.83 15.95
C LEU A 707 -52.53 70.28 15.43
N GLU A 708 -53.01 70.55 14.22
CA GLU A 708 -53.12 71.92 13.68
C GLU A 708 -54.12 72.80 14.45
N GLY A 709 -55.08 72.20 15.17
CA GLY A 709 -56.07 72.89 16.01
C GLY A 709 -55.80 72.82 17.52
N MET A 710 -54.74 72.16 17.98
CA MET A 710 -54.50 71.94 19.42
C MET A 710 -53.87 73.16 20.12
N LYS A 711 -54.45 73.54 21.27
CA LYS A 711 -53.92 74.59 22.16
C LYS A 711 -53.01 74.07 23.27
N ASP A 712 -52.94 72.75 23.45
CA ASP A 712 -52.15 72.07 24.48
C ASP A 712 -50.81 71.63 23.88
N THR A 713 -49.77 72.44 24.12
CA THR A 713 -48.43 72.26 23.55
C THR A 713 -47.77 70.96 24.03
N ASP A 714 -47.96 70.59 25.30
CA ASP A 714 -47.31 69.44 25.91
C ASP A 714 -47.92 68.13 25.38
N LYS A 715 -49.26 68.06 25.28
CA LYS A 715 -49.95 66.94 24.64
C LYS A 715 -49.60 66.83 23.15
N ALA A 716 -49.49 67.96 22.46
CA ALA A 716 -49.07 67.99 21.05
C ALA A 716 -47.64 67.47 20.85
N GLN A 717 -46.71 67.85 21.73
CA GLN A 717 -45.33 67.36 21.72
C GLN A 717 -45.25 65.87 22.05
N PHE A 718 -46.00 65.39 23.05
CA PHE A 718 -46.07 63.97 23.40
C PHE A 718 -46.53 63.10 22.22
N LEU A 719 -47.62 63.48 21.55
CA LEU A 719 -48.15 62.76 20.38
C LEU A 719 -47.12 62.70 19.24
N ARG A 720 -46.44 63.82 18.95
CA ARG A 720 -45.35 63.85 17.94
C ARG A 720 -44.19 62.94 18.29
N ILE A 721 -43.79 62.84 19.57
CA ILE A 721 -42.73 61.93 20.01
C ILE A 721 -43.16 60.47 19.84
N GLN A 722 -44.38 60.12 20.26
CA GLN A 722 -44.90 58.76 20.14
C GLN A 722 -45.06 58.29 18.69
N LEU A 723 -45.58 59.14 17.80
CA LEU A 723 -45.69 58.83 16.37
C LEU A 723 -44.31 58.60 15.73
N ASN A 724 -43.31 59.44 16.04
CA ASN A 724 -41.94 59.25 15.56
C ASN A 724 -41.33 57.93 16.06
N LEU A 725 -41.56 57.56 17.32
CA LEU A 725 -41.05 56.31 17.90
C LEU A 725 -41.69 55.07 17.22
N ILE A 726 -43.01 55.11 16.97
CA ILE A 726 -43.72 54.04 16.26
C ILE A 726 -43.23 53.93 14.82
N SER A 727 -43.03 55.04 14.11
CA SER A 727 -42.46 55.03 12.75
C SER A 727 -41.08 54.38 12.72
N GLN A 728 -40.16 54.81 13.60
CA GLN A 728 -38.81 54.25 13.66
C GLN A 728 -38.79 52.74 13.97
N ARG A 729 -39.69 52.26 14.85
CA ARG A 729 -39.84 50.83 15.12
C ARG A 729 -40.41 50.07 13.92
N LEU A 730 -41.43 50.60 13.24
CA LEU A 730 -41.98 50.02 12.00
C LEU A 730 -40.95 49.97 10.86
N ASP A 731 -40.07 50.97 10.76
CA ASP A 731 -38.99 51.03 9.77
C ASP A 731 -37.92 49.96 10.05
N ARG A 732 -37.52 49.80 11.31
CA ARG A 732 -36.61 48.72 11.74
C ARG A 732 -37.22 47.33 11.52
N LEU A 733 -38.48 47.11 11.92
CA LEU A 733 -39.15 45.82 11.73
C LEU A 733 -39.35 45.49 10.23
N GLY A 734 -39.62 46.51 9.41
CA GLY A 734 -39.69 46.39 7.95
C GLY A 734 -38.36 46.01 7.31
N SER A 735 -37.26 46.67 7.69
CA SER A 735 -35.92 46.34 7.14
C SER A 735 -35.43 44.97 7.62
N HIS A 736 -35.62 44.63 8.90
CA HIS A 736 -35.26 43.34 9.48
C HIS A 736 -36.00 42.18 8.80
N SER A 737 -37.32 42.28 8.63
CA SER A 737 -38.13 41.24 8.00
C SER A 737 -37.77 41.02 6.52
N ALA A 738 -37.48 42.09 5.77
CA ALA A 738 -37.01 42.02 4.39
C ALA A 738 -35.62 41.39 4.26
N ALA A 739 -34.66 41.78 5.11
CA ALA A 739 -33.30 41.25 5.12
C ALA A 739 -33.27 39.76 5.52
N TYR A 740 -34.02 39.39 6.55
CA TYR A 740 -34.14 37.98 6.98
C TYR A 740 -34.78 37.11 5.89
N LEU A 741 -35.81 37.60 5.20
CA LEU A 741 -36.41 36.91 4.05
C LEU A 741 -35.42 36.72 2.90
N LEU A 742 -34.52 37.67 2.64
CA LEU A 742 -33.46 37.54 1.63
C LEU A 742 -32.46 36.45 2.03
N ARG A 743 -32.00 36.44 3.28
CA ARG A 743 -31.09 35.41 3.85
C ARG A 743 -31.69 34.01 3.76
N LEU A 744 -32.96 33.82 4.11
CA LEU A 744 -33.65 32.53 3.97
C LEU A 744 -33.75 32.08 2.51
N LYS A 745 -34.01 32.99 1.56
CA LYS A 745 -34.03 32.67 0.12
C LYS A 745 -32.67 32.22 -0.40
N ALA A 746 -31.59 32.92 -0.01
CA ALA A 746 -30.23 32.52 -0.38
C ALA A 746 -29.85 31.15 0.19
N LEU A 747 -30.17 30.89 1.47
CA LEU A 747 -29.97 29.58 2.09
C LEU A 747 -30.77 28.47 1.38
N LYS A 748 -32.01 28.73 0.96
CA LYS A 748 -32.80 27.76 0.19
C LYS A 748 -32.16 27.41 -1.16
N SER A 749 -31.58 28.40 -1.86
CA SER A 749 -30.85 28.15 -3.11
C SER A 749 -29.59 27.32 -2.87
N LEU A 750 -28.80 27.65 -1.83
CA LEU A 750 -27.63 26.87 -1.41
C LEU A 750 -28.01 25.42 -1.08
N LEU A 751 -29.03 25.19 -0.26
CA LEU A 751 -29.53 23.85 0.09
C LEU A 751 -29.95 23.04 -1.15
N LYS A 752 -30.55 23.69 -2.16
CA LYS A 752 -30.90 23.05 -3.43
C LYS A 752 -29.65 22.68 -4.24
N ALA A 753 -28.66 23.57 -4.34
CA ALA A 753 -27.41 23.30 -5.03
C ALA A 753 -26.61 22.17 -4.34
N MET A 754 -26.61 22.12 -3.01
CA MET A 754 -25.99 21.05 -2.22
C MET A 754 -26.58 19.68 -2.56
N LEU A 755 -27.91 19.57 -2.62
CA LEU A 755 -28.58 18.32 -3.01
C LEU A 755 -28.23 17.90 -4.45
N GLN A 756 -28.25 18.85 -5.40
CA GLN A 756 -27.90 18.57 -6.79
C GLN A 756 -26.45 18.10 -6.96
N ALA A 757 -25.52 18.66 -6.19
CA ALA A 757 -24.12 18.22 -6.19
C ALA A 757 -23.95 16.85 -5.49
N GLU A 758 -24.61 16.63 -4.34
CA GLU A 758 -24.58 15.35 -3.60
C GLU A 758 -25.14 14.19 -4.42
N ASP A 759 -26.24 14.39 -5.15
CA ASP A 759 -26.84 13.38 -6.02
C ASP A 759 -25.89 12.98 -7.15
N VAL A 760 -25.21 13.95 -7.78
CA VAL A 760 -24.17 13.65 -8.79
C VAL A 760 -23.01 12.90 -8.14
N VAL A 761 -22.43 13.42 -7.06
CA VAL A 761 -21.29 12.79 -6.36
C VAL A 761 -21.60 11.33 -6.01
N LYS A 762 -22.77 11.03 -5.44
CA LYS A 762 -23.21 9.66 -5.12
C LYS A 762 -23.32 8.74 -6.34
N VAL A 763 -23.87 9.22 -7.45
CA VAL A 763 -24.00 8.43 -8.68
C VAL A 763 -22.62 8.02 -9.22
N TYR A 764 -21.63 8.92 -9.19
CA TYR A 764 -20.29 8.61 -9.66
C TYR A 764 -19.46 7.81 -8.65
N GLU A 765 -19.66 7.99 -7.34
CA GLU A 765 -19.12 7.11 -6.30
C GLU A 765 -19.63 5.67 -6.49
N ALA A 766 -20.93 5.47 -6.73
CA ALA A 766 -21.52 4.16 -7.00
C ALA A 766 -21.01 3.53 -8.32
N ARG A 767 -20.98 4.28 -9.43
CA ARG A 767 -20.43 3.78 -10.70
C ARG A 767 -18.96 3.35 -10.60
N LEU A 768 -18.18 3.96 -9.69
CA LEU A 768 -16.80 3.55 -9.41
C LEU A 768 -16.68 2.31 -8.51
N THR A 769 -17.75 1.85 -7.85
CA THR A 769 -17.76 0.58 -7.10
C THR A 769 -18.36 -0.59 -7.90
N GLU A 770 -19.06 -0.35 -9.00
CA GLU A 770 -19.75 -1.39 -9.81
C GLU A 770 -18.83 -2.29 -10.66
N ARG A 771 -17.60 -1.87 -11.00
CA ARG A 771 -16.67 -2.61 -11.88
C ARG A 771 -15.25 -2.68 -11.30
N GLU A 772 -14.79 -3.90 -11.02
CA GLU A 772 -13.41 -4.21 -10.59
C GLU A 772 -12.42 -4.21 -11.77
N THR A 773 -11.14 -3.98 -11.50
CA THR A 773 -10.09 -3.69 -12.49
C THR A 773 -9.26 -4.92 -12.91
N THR A 774 -9.88 -6.11 -13.02
CA THR A 774 -9.16 -7.40 -12.97
C THR A 774 -9.38 -8.35 -14.15
N SER A 775 -10.05 -7.94 -15.23
CA SER A 775 -10.29 -8.84 -16.37
C SER A 775 -9.02 -9.17 -17.16
N LEU A 776 -8.89 -10.45 -17.52
CA LEU A 776 -7.82 -11.00 -18.37
C LEU A 776 -8.17 -10.94 -19.87
N ASP A 777 -9.35 -10.46 -20.25
CA ASP A 777 -9.73 -10.24 -21.65
C ASP A 777 -9.40 -8.78 -22.08
N PRO A 778 -8.51 -8.58 -23.07
CA PRO A 778 -8.23 -7.26 -23.63
C PRO A 778 -9.48 -6.50 -24.12
N ALA A 779 -10.53 -7.20 -24.56
CA ALA A 779 -11.78 -6.58 -25.02
C ALA A 779 -12.58 -5.98 -23.85
N GLU A 780 -12.75 -6.71 -22.75
CA GLU A 780 -13.43 -6.22 -21.55
C GLU A 780 -12.66 -5.06 -20.89
N VAL A 781 -11.32 -5.13 -20.88
CA VAL A 781 -10.46 -4.04 -20.40
C VAL A 781 -10.64 -2.78 -21.26
N GLN A 782 -10.72 -2.92 -22.59
CA GLN A 782 -10.99 -1.80 -23.50
C GLN A 782 -12.41 -1.24 -23.37
N GLU A 783 -13.41 -2.09 -23.14
CA GLU A 783 -14.78 -1.66 -22.81
C GLU A 783 -14.77 -0.78 -21.55
N TYR A 784 -14.10 -1.23 -20.48
CA TYR A 784 -14.04 -0.46 -19.23
C TYR A 784 -13.23 0.85 -19.37
N GLN A 785 -12.12 0.86 -20.11
CA GLN A 785 -11.43 2.11 -20.47
C GLN A 785 -12.36 3.08 -21.21
N SER A 786 -13.20 2.58 -22.12
CA SER A 786 -14.17 3.42 -22.85
C SER A 786 -15.26 3.97 -21.91
N ALA A 787 -15.75 3.16 -20.97
CA ALA A 787 -16.72 3.55 -19.96
C ALA A 787 -16.16 4.62 -19.00
N LEU A 788 -14.90 4.49 -18.56
CA LEU A 788 -14.22 5.52 -17.75
C LEU A 788 -14.03 6.83 -18.53
N ARG A 789 -13.73 6.76 -19.84
CA ARG A 789 -13.62 7.95 -20.70
C ARG A 789 -14.96 8.68 -20.86
N VAL A 790 -16.05 7.93 -21.05
CA VAL A 790 -17.42 8.48 -21.07
C VAL A 790 -17.76 9.08 -19.71
N MET A 791 -17.54 8.34 -18.62
CA MET A 791 -17.78 8.79 -17.25
C MET A 791 -17.06 10.10 -16.93
N ARG A 792 -15.79 10.25 -17.35
CA ARG A 792 -15.03 11.51 -17.24
C ARG A 792 -15.72 12.65 -17.99
N SER A 793 -16.07 12.45 -19.27
CA SER A 793 -16.71 13.49 -20.07
C SER A 793 -18.07 13.91 -19.52
N GLU A 794 -18.88 12.95 -19.03
CA GLU A 794 -20.16 13.24 -18.39
C GLU A 794 -19.97 14.00 -17.07
N LEU A 795 -18.94 13.68 -16.27
CA LEU A 795 -18.63 14.39 -15.03
C LEU A 795 -18.15 15.82 -15.31
N ASP A 796 -17.26 16.01 -16.29
CA ASP A 796 -16.76 17.32 -16.71
C ASP A 796 -17.93 18.20 -17.22
N GLN A 797 -18.92 17.63 -17.93
CA GLN A 797 -20.16 18.34 -18.31
C GLN A 797 -21.03 18.76 -17.10
N LYS A 798 -20.90 18.09 -15.95
CA LYS A 798 -21.66 18.38 -14.72
C LYS A 798 -20.93 19.33 -13.77
N GLU A 799 -19.71 19.76 -14.07
CA GLU A 799 -18.91 20.73 -13.28
C GLU A 799 -19.68 22.03 -12.96
N GLY A 800 -20.62 22.44 -13.84
CA GLY A 800 -21.51 23.57 -13.59
C GLY A 800 -22.36 23.45 -12.31
N ALA A 801 -22.66 22.24 -11.84
CA ALA A 801 -23.33 22.03 -10.56
C ALA A 801 -22.43 22.39 -9.37
N LEU A 802 -21.13 22.10 -9.45
CA LEU A 802 -20.16 22.46 -8.42
C LEU A 802 -19.89 23.97 -8.40
N ARG A 803 -19.78 24.61 -9.57
CA ARG A 803 -19.69 26.08 -9.66
C ARG A 803 -20.93 26.75 -9.08
N SER A 804 -22.13 26.26 -9.41
CA SER A 804 -23.38 26.78 -8.84
C SER A 804 -23.44 26.61 -7.31
N LEU A 805 -22.88 25.54 -6.77
CA LEU A 805 -22.79 25.32 -5.32
C LEU A 805 -21.92 26.37 -4.63
N GLU A 806 -20.74 26.65 -5.20
CA GLU A 806 -19.80 27.64 -4.69
C GLU A 806 -20.34 29.07 -4.83
N GLU A 807 -21.00 29.40 -5.94
CA GLU A 807 -21.69 30.68 -6.16
C GLU A 807 -22.83 30.92 -5.15
N GLU A 808 -23.70 29.94 -4.89
CA GLU A 808 -24.78 30.09 -3.91
C GLU A 808 -24.25 30.17 -2.47
N LEU A 809 -23.12 29.54 -2.15
CA LEU A 809 -22.45 29.72 -0.85
C LEU A 809 -21.94 31.16 -0.68
N ILE A 810 -21.36 31.75 -1.73
CA ILE A 810 -20.91 33.15 -1.72
C ILE A 810 -22.10 34.09 -1.53
N LYS A 811 -23.20 33.89 -2.27
CA LYS A 811 -24.44 34.68 -2.12
C LYS A 811 -25.02 34.56 -0.70
N ALA A 812 -25.06 33.36 -0.13
CA ALA A 812 -25.53 33.13 1.23
C ALA A 812 -24.68 33.83 2.30
N ARG A 813 -23.35 33.89 2.13
CA ARG A 813 -22.44 34.65 3.00
C ARG A 813 -22.64 36.16 2.87
N GLN A 814 -22.71 36.70 1.65
CA GLN A 814 -22.95 38.12 1.40
C GLN A 814 -24.28 38.60 2.02
N CYS A 815 -25.36 37.84 1.85
CA CYS A 815 -26.65 38.15 2.48
C CYS A 815 -26.65 38.00 4.01
N ASN A 816 -25.63 37.35 4.59
CA ASN A 816 -25.45 37.24 6.04
C ASN A 816 -24.59 38.38 6.60
N GLU A 817 -23.60 38.86 5.84
CA GLU A 817 -22.71 39.98 6.17
C GLU A 817 -23.40 41.35 6.07
N GLN A 818 -24.42 41.50 5.21
CA GLN A 818 -25.25 42.71 5.09
C GLN A 818 -26.25 42.90 6.27
N ILE A 819 -26.21 41.95 7.21
CA ILE A 819 -26.88 41.82 8.51
C ILE A 819 -26.46 42.81 9.62
N ASP A 820 -27.19 43.87 10.00
CA ASP A 820 -26.83 44.65 11.20
C ASP A 820 -26.79 43.76 12.48
N GLN A 821 -25.87 44.04 13.41
CA GLN A 821 -25.59 43.24 14.61
C GLN A 821 -26.82 43.11 15.55
N ASN A 822 -27.81 44.00 15.40
CA ASN A 822 -29.06 43.94 16.15
C ASN A 822 -30.06 42.88 15.63
N CYS A 823 -29.77 42.21 14.51
CA CYS A 823 -30.61 41.17 13.90
C CYS A 823 -30.13 39.73 14.21
N HIS A 824 -29.30 39.54 15.23
CA HIS A 824 -28.81 38.23 15.68
C HIS A 824 -29.89 37.39 16.40
N ARG A 825 -30.90 36.92 15.65
CA ARG A 825 -31.91 35.93 16.13
C ARG A 825 -32.14 34.76 15.16
N CYS A 826 -31.16 34.48 14.30
CA CYS A 826 -31.10 33.24 13.53
C CYS A 826 -29.64 32.81 13.34
N ASP A 827 -29.27 31.77 14.06
CA ASP A 827 -28.05 31.00 13.80
C ASP A 827 -28.28 30.10 12.58
N VAL A 828 -28.04 30.68 11.40
CA VAL A 828 -27.69 29.89 10.23
C VAL A 828 -26.21 29.59 10.36
N ASP A 829 -25.86 28.36 10.72
CA ASP A 829 -24.47 27.93 10.86
C ASP A 829 -23.80 27.79 9.49
N LEU A 830 -23.44 28.94 8.91
CA LEU A 830 -22.74 29.02 7.63
C LEU A 830 -21.35 28.40 7.68
N CYS A 831 -20.77 28.19 8.87
CA CYS A 831 -19.54 27.44 9.03
C CYS A 831 -19.77 25.95 8.75
N LEU A 832 -20.83 25.35 9.31
CA LEU A 832 -21.24 23.98 8.97
C LEU A 832 -21.63 23.83 7.50
N TYR A 833 -22.41 24.75 6.92
CA TYR A 833 -22.74 24.70 5.50
C TYR A 833 -21.49 24.83 4.61
N SER A 834 -20.55 25.70 4.98
CA SER A 834 -19.26 25.85 4.29
C SER A 834 -18.42 24.57 4.31
N GLU A 835 -18.31 23.89 5.45
CA GLU A 835 -17.58 22.62 5.52
C GLU A 835 -18.28 21.51 4.71
N HIS A 836 -19.62 21.47 4.64
CA HIS A 836 -20.31 20.52 3.77
C HIS A 836 -20.07 20.80 2.27
N VAL A 837 -20.07 22.07 1.85
CA VAL A 837 -19.72 22.45 0.47
C VAL A 837 -18.29 22.00 0.12
N LYS A 838 -17.34 22.25 1.02
CA LYS A 838 -15.94 21.82 0.86
C LYS A 838 -15.82 20.30 0.78
N GLN A 839 -16.53 19.55 1.64
CA GLN A 839 -16.56 18.08 1.59
C GLN A 839 -17.12 17.56 0.25
N LEU A 840 -18.13 18.22 -0.32
CA LEU A 840 -18.66 17.91 -1.66
C LEU A 840 -17.62 18.20 -2.75
N SER A 841 -16.98 19.37 -2.75
CA SER A 841 -15.89 19.70 -3.70
C SER A 841 -14.71 18.73 -3.59
N ASP A 842 -14.36 18.26 -2.39
CA ASP A 842 -13.28 17.30 -2.17
C ASP A 842 -13.66 15.87 -2.56
N ARG A 843 -14.94 15.47 -2.44
CA ARG A 843 -15.45 14.20 -3.00
C ARG A 843 -15.42 14.25 -4.52
N TRP A 844 -15.90 15.33 -5.14
CA TRP A 844 -15.86 15.54 -6.58
C TRP A 844 -14.44 15.40 -7.16
N LYS A 845 -13.46 16.10 -6.56
CA LYS A 845 -12.05 16.00 -6.97
C LYS A 845 -11.51 14.57 -6.83
N ARG A 846 -11.86 13.85 -5.76
CA ARG A 846 -11.45 12.45 -5.57
C ARG A 846 -12.02 11.52 -6.64
N ILE A 847 -13.27 11.71 -7.06
CA ILE A 847 -13.87 10.98 -8.18
C ILE A 847 -13.07 11.23 -9.47
N GLN A 848 -12.80 12.49 -9.80
CA GLN A 848 -12.06 12.85 -11.02
C GLN A 848 -10.63 12.25 -11.01
N THR A 849 -9.93 12.31 -9.87
CA THR A 849 -8.62 11.67 -9.69
C THR A 849 -8.68 10.15 -9.82
N GLN A 850 -9.70 9.49 -9.24
CA GLN A 850 -9.88 8.04 -9.36
C GLN A 850 -10.16 7.59 -10.80
N ILE A 851 -11.03 8.30 -11.53
CA ILE A 851 -11.28 8.00 -12.95
C ILE A 851 -9.98 8.13 -13.76
N ASN A 852 -9.19 9.19 -13.52
CA ASN A 852 -7.93 9.43 -14.20
C ASN A 852 -6.85 8.38 -13.88
N SER A 853 -6.68 8.01 -12.60
CA SER A 853 -5.74 6.96 -12.19
C SER A 853 -6.11 5.63 -12.86
N ARG A 854 -7.34 5.14 -12.62
CA ARG A 854 -7.80 3.86 -13.17
C ARG A 854 -7.68 3.79 -14.68
N TYR A 855 -7.95 4.88 -15.39
CA TYR A 855 -7.76 4.92 -16.85
C TYR A 855 -6.29 4.73 -17.26
N GLY A 856 -5.33 5.40 -16.60
CA GLY A 856 -3.90 5.26 -16.87
C GLY A 856 -3.33 3.89 -16.43
N ASP A 857 -3.80 3.39 -15.29
CA ASP A 857 -3.47 2.06 -14.76
C ASP A 857 -3.91 0.98 -15.76
N LEU A 858 -5.15 1.06 -16.26
CA LEU A 858 -5.70 0.14 -17.27
C LEU A 858 -5.01 0.26 -18.63
N ASP A 859 -4.51 1.44 -19.02
CA ASP A 859 -3.76 1.60 -20.28
C ASP A 859 -2.41 0.89 -20.24
N THR A 860 -1.70 1.04 -19.12
CA THR A 860 -0.45 0.31 -18.86
C THR A 860 -0.71 -1.20 -18.78
N TYR A 861 -1.74 -1.61 -18.04
CA TYR A 861 -2.13 -3.01 -17.88
C TYR A 861 -2.52 -3.66 -19.21
N LEU A 862 -3.30 -2.98 -20.06
CA LEU A 862 -3.74 -3.51 -21.36
C LEU A 862 -2.55 -3.80 -22.29
N GLN A 863 -1.50 -2.97 -22.26
CA GLN A 863 -0.28 -3.21 -23.03
C GLN A 863 0.46 -4.46 -22.52
N GLN A 864 0.61 -4.60 -21.20
CA GLN A 864 1.23 -5.76 -20.56
C GLN A 864 0.45 -7.05 -20.81
N LEU A 865 -0.88 -7.02 -20.70
CA LEU A 865 -1.78 -8.13 -20.95
C LEU A 865 -1.69 -8.61 -22.41
N LYS A 866 -1.69 -7.69 -23.38
CA LYS A 866 -1.50 -8.02 -24.81
C LYS A 866 -0.13 -8.66 -25.06
N HIS A 867 0.93 -8.14 -24.45
CA HIS A 867 2.28 -8.73 -24.56
C HIS A 867 2.32 -10.16 -23.97
N TYR A 868 1.73 -10.36 -22.79
CA TYR A 868 1.62 -11.67 -22.14
C TYR A 868 0.83 -12.67 -23.00
N LEU A 869 -0.35 -12.30 -23.50
CA LEU A 869 -1.18 -13.18 -24.31
C LEU A 869 -0.51 -13.56 -25.64
N ASN A 870 0.20 -12.63 -26.28
CA ASN A 870 0.99 -12.92 -27.48
C ASN A 870 2.13 -13.91 -27.20
N SER A 871 2.87 -13.71 -26.11
CA SER A 871 3.97 -14.60 -25.70
C SER A 871 3.46 -15.99 -25.29
N SER A 872 2.36 -16.03 -24.53
CA SER A 872 1.73 -17.25 -24.02
C SER A 872 1.08 -18.07 -25.12
N SER A 873 0.42 -17.44 -26.09
CA SER A 873 -0.14 -18.12 -27.27
C SER A 873 0.94 -18.66 -28.19
N ALA A 874 2.03 -17.91 -28.44
CA ALA A 874 3.18 -18.39 -29.20
C ALA A 874 3.84 -19.61 -28.51
N LEU A 875 4.07 -19.56 -27.20
CA LEU A 875 4.59 -20.69 -26.42
C LEU A 875 3.63 -21.89 -26.45
N SER A 876 2.33 -21.67 -26.28
CA SER A 876 1.32 -22.73 -26.31
C SER A 876 1.23 -23.40 -27.69
N ALA A 877 1.33 -22.62 -28.78
CA ALA A 877 1.42 -23.14 -30.13
C ALA A 877 2.68 -24.00 -30.34
N TRP A 878 3.83 -23.53 -29.85
CA TRP A 878 5.09 -24.30 -29.90
C TRP A 878 5.02 -25.59 -29.06
N ILE A 879 4.42 -25.56 -27.86
CA ILE A 879 4.19 -26.76 -27.04
C ILE A 879 3.28 -27.74 -27.77
N ASN A 880 2.19 -27.27 -28.37
CA ASN A 880 1.25 -28.12 -29.10
C ASN A 880 1.84 -28.72 -30.38
N ASP A 881 2.62 -27.96 -31.15
CA ASP A 881 3.39 -28.48 -32.30
C ASP A 881 4.41 -29.53 -31.85
N THR A 882 5.23 -29.21 -30.85
CA THR A 882 6.25 -30.11 -30.32
C THR A 882 5.62 -31.39 -29.77
N LYS A 883 4.51 -31.29 -29.04
CA LYS A 883 3.74 -32.44 -28.54
C LYS A 883 3.17 -33.27 -29.69
N SER A 884 2.58 -32.64 -30.70
CA SER A 884 2.05 -33.32 -31.89
C SER A 884 3.16 -34.05 -32.67
N ARG A 885 4.34 -33.44 -32.79
CA ARG A 885 5.54 -34.05 -33.41
C ARG A 885 6.06 -35.24 -32.61
N ILE A 886 6.03 -35.16 -31.27
CA ILE A 886 6.39 -36.27 -30.37
C ILE A 886 5.35 -37.40 -30.48
N GLU A 887 4.05 -37.10 -30.43
CA GLU A 887 2.97 -38.10 -30.55
C GLU A 887 2.97 -38.79 -31.92
N ALA A 888 3.22 -38.06 -33.00
CA ALA A 888 3.43 -38.60 -34.35
C ALA A 888 4.66 -39.53 -34.41
N GLN A 889 5.75 -39.19 -33.71
CA GLN A 889 6.95 -40.04 -33.63
C GLN A 889 6.76 -41.27 -32.73
N ILE A 890 5.87 -41.22 -31.74
CA ILE A 890 5.50 -42.37 -30.90
C ILE A 890 4.56 -43.31 -31.66
N THR A 891 3.56 -42.79 -32.38
CA THR A 891 2.64 -43.59 -33.21
C THR A 891 3.32 -44.15 -34.46
N ALA A 892 4.33 -43.48 -35.00
CA ALA A 892 5.16 -44.00 -36.09
C ALA A 892 6.24 -45.00 -35.64
N ARG A 893 6.19 -45.51 -34.39
CA ARG A 893 6.96 -46.70 -33.98
C ARG A 893 6.43 -47.96 -34.66
N THR A 894 6.88 -48.17 -35.89
CA THR A 894 6.97 -49.49 -36.51
C THR A 894 8.33 -50.10 -36.16
N ASP A 895 8.41 -51.43 -36.07
CA ASP A 895 9.65 -52.17 -35.76
C ASP A 895 10.71 -52.12 -36.88
N ASP A 896 10.50 -51.29 -37.90
CA ASP A 896 11.39 -51.14 -39.05
C ASP A 896 12.55 -50.18 -38.74
N ILE A 897 13.73 -50.77 -38.59
CA ILE A 897 15.00 -50.10 -38.32
C ILE A 897 15.34 -49.04 -39.40
N THR A 898 14.87 -49.20 -40.64
CA THR A 898 15.11 -48.24 -41.72
C THR A 898 14.32 -46.94 -41.53
N PHE A 899 13.08 -47.04 -41.04
CA PHE A 899 12.25 -45.88 -40.70
C PHE A 899 12.83 -45.11 -39.51
N LEU A 900 13.28 -45.82 -38.47
CA LEU A 900 13.96 -45.23 -37.30
C LEU A 900 15.23 -44.45 -37.69
N LYS A 901 16.08 -44.99 -38.58
CA LYS A 901 17.24 -44.24 -39.10
C LYS A 901 16.83 -42.95 -39.82
N LYS A 902 15.79 -43.00 -40.66
CA LYS A 902 15.29 -41.84 -41.41
C LYS A 902 14.72 -40.76 -40.49
N SER A 903 13.98 -41.14 -39.45
CA SER A 903 13.46 -40.23 -38.42
C SER A 903 14.56 -39.61 -37.57
N LEU A 904 15.66 -40.33 -37.30
CA LEU A 904 16.83 -39.78 -36.60
C LEU A 904 17.58 -38.75 -37.45
N THR A 905 17.77 -38.99 -38.75
CA THR A 905 18.36 -37.97 -39.65
C THR A 905 17.48 -36.72 -39.80
N SER A 906 16.15 -36.87 -39.77
CA SER A 906 15.20 -35.75 -39.79
C SER A 906 15.16 -34.91 -38.50
N ARG A 907 15.87 -35.31 -37.43
CA ARG A 907 15.99 -34.55 -36.17
C ARG A 907 17.32 -33.77 -36.07
N ARG A 908 18.13 -33.74 -37.14
CA ARG A 908 19.44 -33.06 -37.19
C ARG A 908 19.40 -31.69 -37.91
N HIS A 909 18.21 -31.26 -38.28
CA HIS A 909 17.81 -29.92 -38.71
C HIS A 909 16.55 -29.54 -37.92
#